data_AF-A0A5M8NV85-F1
#
_entry.id   AF-A0A5M8NV85-F1
#
_cell.length_a   1.000
_cell.length_b   1.000
_cell.length_c   1.000
_cell.angle_alpha   90.00
_cell.angle_beta   90.00
_cell.angle_gamma   90.00
#
_symmetry.space_group_name_H-M   'P 1'
#
loop_
_entity.id
_entity.type
_entity.pdbx_description
1 polymer ?
#
loop_
_entity_poly.entity_id
_entity_poly.type
_entity_poly.pdbx_seq_one_letter_code
_entity_poly.pdbx_strand_id
1 'polypeptide(L)'
;MNSFKISLSFLIVLFFAISSSNAQSYTVTSPGKSISVQIGEGEQLHYSVTFAGRTVIDKSALGFSFKNEPDMQKDLHIIESIPSSHHEIWSPIVKSKHAQITDSYNELTLVAKEKSGKFRQMDIIFRVYDDGVAFRYKLYRSERIGNRQLTKELTSFNIPGNPDAWVVEYLGGKYISSQEEEFMQRKLDDVTDKTIAGLPFLIKHADDCWMAITEAELDNYAGFYIGTNGQKNQLTTKLSPLPGEDEQGVKVRFADDIQTPWRVIMIGNTPGILIESEIIQNLNPPCVIADSSWIKPGMSAWDHWWTGDVKMEMPVIKEFIDFASTMGWPYMLVDWQWYGPFNKPEADICKEALQLNMPEILSYAKSKNVRIWLWLYSSDLNRNDAYKKAFPLYKEWGVAGVKIDFMNRDDQEMVNWYHDIVRCAAENRLMVDFHGAYKPDGIIRTWPNLVTREGVMATEHYKLSNRMSPEHNVKLAYTRMLAGGMDYTPGGFNNVTAEAFKKQSPSLVANTRAAELAKFVIYESPYTVVADHPRFILGQPGADFLKIVPTVWDNIKFLGGSPTEYVAIAKQSGNNWFIGALNNSVEKEITLETGFLSAGKYTVEIWADAKDAGKNPKNIARTTRIIEAGKPLKVKLAKAGGYVAVIKPQEIKPQFVNTSVEFQTSDTLLANLYVAAERAIKANIKISQGKPLLTEGGSYGVNEGQNYGYDRGSIGGIYLETQPVAGELYAKRDILTALNNIRIFIDCQRTDGRLPGAIYIYADKNPGPAYNWLQGFYFAYPALNLFYWNKKSDKEYLRTLYKAIKAYDDFLWKYRDSDGNGCLESWSVWDTAEDNSTRFAGTKLYGGGYGKDTPPQDPVYPIESLDLMGYSHDARTILARISVLLGNGLEKEWTEKAKSVRDKIRDYLWDEQRGAAFDRDCNNKVMPALNHINLQAMYFGTFSQEMADRFVKEHLLSPEEFWTPMPLPSIAVNDPAFKNVPTNDWSGQPQGLSYERAIRGLENYGYLSELAVLGEKLIHCYGSQNNRFTQQIDPFTGLISSLADKRTDYTPAIISSLEYIARLYGIHVQFDEIYWGALGRGEHDTSYTQHWDGNSYKVSSKSGETTGSINGKEIFHVTNGVRVITDWKGKASKIINIKGETLNVKYRINGKKKAIELQPNQIHQL
;
A
#
# COMPACT_ATOMS: atom_id res chain seq x y z
N MET A 1 -27.51 2.45 -82.73
CA MET A 1 -27.67 1.98 -81.34
C MET A 1 -27.88 3.24 -80.50
N ASN A 2 -29.12 3.73 -80.35
CA ASN A 2 -30.08 3.39 -79.27
C ASN A 2 -29.48 3.75 -77.89
N SER A 3 -30.02 4.60 -76.99
CA SER A 3 -31.19 5.52 -76.93
C SER A 3 -31.17 6.21 -75.52
N PHE A 4 -31.76 7.38 -75.18
CA PHE A 4 -32.69 8.31 -75.85
C PHE A 4 -32.69 9.73 -75.16
N LYS A 5 -33.32 10.72 -75.83
CA LYS A 5 -34.22 11.83 -75.40
C LYS A 5 -34.41 12.16 -73.88
N ILE A 6 -34.73 13.40 -73.41
CA ILE A 6 -35.08 14.71 -74.03
C ILE A 6 -34.93 15.89 -73.01
N SER A 7 -34.93 17.14 -73.50
CA SER A 7 -34.87 18.43 -72.79
C SER A 7 -36.01 18.75 -71.79
N LEU A 8 -35.77 19.69 -70.86
CA LEU A 8 -36.64 20.88 -70.68
C LEU A 8 -35.94 22.05 -69.94
N SER A 9 -36.34 23.28 -70.26
CA SER A 9 -35.96 24.53 -69.58
C SER A 9 -36.93 24.90 -68.46
N PHE A 10 -36.49 25.67 -67.45
CA PHE A 10 -37.23 26.71 -66.68
C PHE A 10 -36.23 27.32 -65.67
N LEU A 11 -35.97 28.63 -65.63
CA LEU A 11 -36.74 29.78 -65.10
C LEU A 11 -36.13 30.26 -63.76
N ILE A 12 -35.82 31.55 -63.68
CA ILE A 12 -35.18 32.21 -62.54
C ILE A 12 -36.17 32.40 -61.39
N VAL A 13 -35.80 31.97 -60.17
CA VAL A 13 -36.39 32.41 -58.90
C VAL A 13 -35.26 32.72 -57.92
N LEU A 14 -35.36 33.88 -57.25
CA LEU A 14 -34.43 34.29 -56.19
C LEU A 14 -34.37 33.25 -55.07
N PHE A 15 -33.17 32.78 -54.75
CA PHE A 15 -32.88 32.20 -53.44
C PHE A 15 -32.01 33.18 -52.65
N PHE A 16 -32.59 33.76 -51.60
CA PHE A 16 -31.81 34.35 -50.52
C PHE A 16 -31.04 33.23 -49.83
N ALA A 17 -29.74 33.12 -50.11
CA ALA A 17 -28.86 32.26 -49.34
C ALA A 17 -28.69 32.87 -47.95
N ILE A 18 -29.48 32.39 -46.98
CA ILE A 18 -29.25 32.68 -45.57
C ILE A 18 -27.98 31.94 -45.17
N SER A 19 -26.85 32.65 -45.20
CA SER A 19 -25.58 32.19 -44.65
C SER A 19 -25.69 32.13 -43.13
N SER A 20 -26.26 31.04 -42.60
CA SER A 20 -26.19 30.74 -41.17
C SER A 20 -24.73 30.47 -40.81
N SER A 21 -24.09 31.48 -40.20
CA SER A 21 -22.78 31.35 -39.57
C SER A 21 -22.88 30.34 -38.43
N ASN A 22 -22.42 29.11 -38.67
CA ASN A 22 -22.25 28.14 -37.59
C ASN A 22 -21.24 28.73 -36.59
N ALA A 23 -21.72 29.02 -35.37
CA ALA A 23 -20.86 29.43 -34.27
C ALA A 23 -19.85 28.31 -33.99
N GLN A 24 -18.58 28.69 -33.81
CA GLN A 24 -17.54 27.73 -33.45
C GLN A 24 -17.83 27.17 -32.06
N SER A 25 -17.73 25.84 -31.91
CA SER A 25 -17.92 25.16 -30.63
C SER A 25 -16.77 24.20 -30.36
N TYR A 26 -16.32 24.18 -29.12
CA TYR A 26 -15.23 23.37 -28.60
C TYR A 26 -15.82 22.29 -27.70
N THR A 27 -15.18 21.12 -27.62
CA THR A 27 -15.70 19.99 -26.84
C THR A 27 -14.56 19.25 -26.15
N VAL A 28 -14.79 18.83 -24.91
CA VAL A 28 -13.90 17.95 -24.14
C VAL A 28 -14.74 16.88 -23.44
N THR A 29 -14.30 15.62 -23.50
CA THR A 29 -15.00 14.44 -22.95
C THR A 29 -14.17 13.80 -21.84
N SER A 30 -14.80 13.12 -20.89
CA SER A 30 -14.09 12.30 -19.90
C SER A 30 -13.30 11.15 -20.56
N PRO A 31 -12.29 10.56 -19.88
CA PRO A 31 -11.54 9.41 -20.41
C PRO A 31 -12.45 8.22 -20.79
N GLY A 32 -13.41 7.88 -19.95
CA GLY A 32 -14.46 6.88 -20.19
C GLY A 32 -15.62 7.34 -21.08
N LYS A 33 -15.62 8.61 -21.53
CA LYS A 33 -16.60 9.22 -22.45
C LYS A 33 -18.05 9.25 -21.93
N SER A 34 -18.24 9.11 -20.62
CA SER A 34 -19.54 9.22 -19.95
C SER A 34 -20.00 10.68 -19.82
N ILE A 35 -19.05 11.60 -19.62
CA ILE A 35 -19.30 13.03 -19.45
C ILE A 35 -18.70 13.81 -20.63
N SER A 36 -19.40 14.83 -21.11
CA SER A 36 -18.90 15.76 -22.13
C SER A 36 -19.27 17.20 -21.77
N VAL A 37 -18.32 18.11 -21.97
CA VAL A 37 -18.54 19.57 -21.91
C VAL A 37 -18.47 20.12 -23.33
N GLN A 38 -19.45 20.92 -23.73
CA GLN A 38 -19.42 21.71 -24.96
C GLN A 38 -19.35 23.19 -24.60
N ILE A 39 -18.45 23.93 -25.24
CA ILE A 39 -18.27 25.38 -25.07
C ILE A 39 -18.61 26.05 -26.40
N GLY A 40 -19.46 27.08 -26.36
CA GLY A 40 -19.94 27.79 -27.55
C GLY A 40 -19.70 29.30 -27.48
N GLU A 41 -19.42 29.88 -28.64
CA GLU A 41 -19.45 31.33 -28.84
C GLU A 41 -20.86 31.83 -29.20
N GLY A 42 -21.17 33.08 -28.84
CA GLY A 42 -22.46 33.72 -29.08
C GLY A 42 -22.41 35.20 -28.69
N GLU A 43 -23.51 35.74 -28.17
CA GLU A 43 -23.48 37.06 -27.50
C GLU A 43 -22.58 37.04 -26.25
N GLN A 44 -22.49 35.87 -25.61
CA GLN A 44 -21.67 35.56 -24.45
C GLN A 44 -21.04 34.17 -24.62
N LEU A 45 -19.87 33.94 -24.01
CA LEU A 45 -19.33 32.59 -23.89
C LEU A 45 -20.23 31.75 -22.97
N HIS A 46 -20.50 30.52 -23.40
CA HIS A 46 -21.34 29.61 -22.64
C HIS A 46 -20.84 28.16 -22.71
N TYR A 47 -21.12 27.38 -21.67
CA TYR A 47 -20.86 25.94 -21.62
C TYR A 47 -22.15 25.15 -21.38
N SER A 48 -22.17 23.90 -21.79
CA SER A 48 -23.17 22.89 -21.41
C SER A 48 -22.47 21.58 -21.05
N VAL A 49 -23.12 20.76 -20.23
CA VAL A 49 -22.59 19.46 -19.77
C VAL A 49 -23.62 18.38 -20.05
N THR A 50 -23.17 17.27 -20.64
CA THR A 50 -23.95 16.04 -20.80
C THR A 50 -23.33 14.88 -20.01
N PHE A 51 -24.19 14.02 -19.46
CA PHE A 51 -23.83 12.77 -18.80
C PHE A 51 -24.66 11.64 -19.40
N ALA A 52 -23.99 10.58 -19.89
CA ALA A 52 -24.62 9.46 -20.60
C ALA A 52 -25.58 9.91 -21.73
N GLY A 53 -25.25 11.02 -22.42
CA GLY A 53 -26.07 11.62 -23.49
C GLY A 53 -27.23 12.51 -23.02
N ARG A 54 -27.50 12.60 -21.69
CA ARG A 54 -28.48 13.52 -21.11
C ARG A 54 -27.83 14.86 -20.80
N THR A 55 -28.42 15.97 -21.23
CA THR A 55 -28.01 17.32 -20.78
C THR A 55 -28.32 17.46 -19.29
N VAL A 56 -27.29 17.75 -18.49
CA VAL A 56 -27.38 17.97 -17.03
C VAL A 56 -27.11 19.43 -16.65
N ILE A 57 -26.35 20.14 -17.49
CA ILE A 57 -26.20 21.60 -17.48
C ILE A 57 -26.52 22.10 -18.90
N ASP A 58 -27.57 22.90 -19.05
CA ASP A 58 -27.87 23.61 -20.30
C ASP A 58 -26.95 24.85 -20.44
N LYS A 59 -26.99 25.53 -21.59
CA LYS A 59 -26.15 26.67 -21.94
C LYS A 59 -26.06 27.71 -20.83
N SER A 60 -24.92 27.71 -20.14
CA SER A 60 -24.64 28.47 -18.93
C SER A 60 -23.53 29.48 -19.16
N ALA A 61 -23.71 30.71 -18.65
CA ALA A 61 -22.81 31.83 -18.95
C ALA A 61 -21.51 31.77 -18.14
N LEU A 62 -20.48 32.43 -18.67
CA LEU A 62 -19.14 32.58 -18.09
C LEU A 62 -18.73 34.06 -18.15
N GLY A 63 -18.05 34.58 -17.13
CA GLY A 63 -17.54 35.97 -17.13
C GLY A 63 -17.47 36.64 -15.75
N PHE A 64 -17.10 37.93 -15.72
CA PHE A 64 -16.84 38.69 -14.49
C PHE A 64 -17.21 40.18 -14.57
N SER A 65 -17.57 40.77 -13.43
CA SER A 65 -17.73 42.22 -13.22
C SER A 65 -16.63 42.78 -12.31
N PHE A 66 -16.10 43.95 -12.66
CA PHE A 66 -15.03 44.62 -11.91
C PHE A 66 -15.42 46.05 -11.53
N LYS A 67 -14.95 46.52 -10.38
CA LYS A 67 -15.16 47.92 -9.94
C LYS A 67 -14.39 48.85 -10.88
N ASN A 68 -15.09 49.82 -11.46
CA ASN A 68 -14.55 50.80 -12.42
C ASN A 68 -14.02 50.22 -13.76
N GLU A 69 -14.45 49.02 -14.15
CA GLU A 69 -14.27 48.51 -15.53
C GLU A 69 -15.60 48.01 -16.10
N PRO A 70 -15.78 47.94 -17.43
CA PRO A 70 -16.90 47.21 -18.03
C PRO A 70 -16.86 45.72 -17.65
N ASP A 71 -18.03 45.07 -17.65
CA ASP A 71 -18.13 43.61 -17.51
C ASP A 71 -17.32 42.88 -18.59
N MET A 72 -16.75 41.74 -18.23
CA MET A 72 -15.99 40.85 -19.10
C MET A 72 -16.81 39.56 -19.30
N GLN A 73 -17.82 39.66 -20.17
CA GLN A 73 -18.84 38.62 -20.41
C GLN A 73 -19.32 38.61 -21.87
N LYS A 74 -19.55 39.80 -22.43
CA LYS A 74 -19.90 40.01 -23.86
C LYS A 74 -18.65 40.35 -24.67
N ASP A 75 -18.78 40.28 -26.00
CA ASP A 75 -17.72 40.62 -26.97
C ASP A 75 -16.44 39.78 -26.86
N LEU A 76 -16.50 38.62 -26.21
CA LEU A 76 -15.41 37.66 -26.12
C LEU A 76 -15.40 36.72 -27.34
N HIS A 77 -14.21 36.28 -27.72
CA HIS A 77 -13.97 35.15 -28.62
C HIS A 77 -12.79 34.33 -28.12
N ILE A 78 -12.76 33.05 -28.49
CA ILE A 78 -11.63 32.18 -28.24
C ILE A 78 -10.58 32.42 -29.34
N ILE A 79 -9.38 32.80 -28.93
CA ILE A 79 -8.23 33.00 -29.84
C ILE A 79 -7.31 31.77 -29.89
N GLU A 80 -7.38 30.90 -28.88
CA GLU A 80 -6.59 29.69 -28.79
C GLU A 80 -7.33 28.61 -27.97
N SER A 81 -7.21 27.34 -28.38
CA SER A 81 -7.76 26.19 -27.68
C SER A 81 -6.70 25.09 -27.54
N ILE A 82 -6.33 24.76 -26.30
CA ILE A 82 -5.23 23.88 -25.96
C ILE A 82 -5.79 22.64 -25.26
N PRO A 83 -5.98 21.51 -25.96
CA PRO A 83 -6.37 20.25 -25.35
C PRO A 83 -5.17 19.54 -24.72
N SER A 84 -5.38 18.89 -23.59
CA SER A 84 -4.40 18.08 -22.87
C SER A 84 -5.08 16.88 -22.19
N SER A 85 -4.29 15.95 -21.66
CA SER A 85 -4.78 14.80 -20.89
C SER A 85 -3.78 14.47 -19.79
N HIS A 86 -4.28 14.13 -18.60
CA HIS A 86 -3.46 13.77 -17.44
C HIS A 86 -3.83 12.38 -16.93
N HIS A 87 -2.83 11.66 -16.44
CA HIS A 87 -3.01 10.40 -15.72
C HIS A 87 -1.88 10.22 -14.70
N GLU A 88 -2.23 10.24 -13.42
CA GLU A 88 -1.32 10.05 -12.29
C GLU A 88 -1.95 9.11 -11.26
N ILE A 89 -1.12 8.31 -10.59
CA ILE A 89 -1.51 7.59 -9.36
C ILE A 89 -0.64 8.13 -8.24
N TRP A 90 -1.26 8.67 -7.20
CA TRP A 90 -0.58 9.29 -6.07
C TRP A 90 -1.04 8.73 -4.72
N SER A 91 -0.18 8.86 -3.71
CA SER A 91 -0.43 8.36 -2.36
C SER A 91 -0.71 9.52 -1.41
N PRO A 92 -1.91 9.64 -0.80
CA PRO A 92 -2.16 10.70 0.17
C PRO A 92 -1.40 10.45 1.47
N ILE A 93 -0.80 11.52 2.03
CA ILE A 93 -0.15 11.49 3.35
C ILE A 93 -1.16 11.11 4.45
N VAL A 94 -2.38 11.60 4.32
CA VAL A 94 -3.51 11.29 5.21
C VAL A 94 -4.58 10.58 4.38
N LYS A 95 -4.70 9.26 4.58
CA LYS A 95 -5.58 8.38 3.82
C LYS A 95 -7.04 8.51 4.28
N SER A 96 -7.75 9.55 3.84
CA SER A 96 -9.15 9.82 4.26
C SER A 96 -10.17 8.85 3.65
N LYS A 97 -9.91 8.36 2.43
CA LYS A 97 -10.79 7.41 1.69
C LYS A 97 -9.99 6.25 1.08
N HIS A 98 -8.90 6.56 0.38
CA HIS A 98 -8.07 5.58 -0.32
C HIS A 98 -6.59 5.64 0.09
N ALA A 99 -5.90 4.50 -0.04
CA ALA A 99 -4.44 4.43 0.08
C ALA A 99 -3.68 4.82 -1.20
N GLN A 100 -4.35 4.78 -2.36
CA GLN A 100 -3.86 5.18 -3.67
C GLN A 100 -5.00 5.91 -4.38
N ILE A 101 -4.75 7.09 -4.90
CA ILE A 101 -5.74 7.91 -5.62
C ILE A 101 -5.29 8.03 -7.08
N THR A 102 -6.25 7.91 -7.99
CA THR A 102 -6.03 8.14 -9.44
C THR A 102 -6.52 9.53 -9.81
N ASP A 103 -5.66 10.34 -10.42
CA ASP A 103 -5.99 11.64 -11.02
C ASP A 103 -5.93 11.47 -12.54
N SER A 104 -7.10 11.34 -13.18
CA SER A 104 -7.20 11.00 -14.60
C SER A 104 -8.32 11.80 -15.27
N TYR A 105 -7.95 12.72 -16.15
CA TYR A 105 -8.87 13.64 -16.82
C TYR A 105 -8.38 14.02 -18.22
N ASN A 106 -9.31 14.45 -19.06
CA ASN A 106 -8.98 15.27 -20.23
C ASN A 106 -9.22 16.73 -19.88
N GLU A 107 -8.35 17.61 -20.38
CA GLU A 107 -8.40 19.05 -20.10
C GLU A 107 -8.46 19.86 -21.41
N LEU A 108 -9.10 21.01 -21.33
CA LEU A 108 -9.20 21.97 -22.41
C LEU A 108 -9.04 23.38 -21.83
N THR A 109 -7.93 24.03 -22.15
CA THR A 109 -7.70 25.44 -21.87
C THR A 109 -8.13 26.27 -23.07
N LEU A 110 -9.00 27.25 -22.85
CA LEU A 110 -9.49 28.18 -23.87
C LEU A 110 -9.03 29.60 -23.53
N VAL A 111 -8.29 30.24 -24.43
CA VAL A 111 -7.86 31.63 -24.27
C VAL A 111 -8.93 32.55 -24.86
N ALA A 112 -9.66 33.26 -24.00
CA ALA A 112 -10.72 34.17 -24.38
C ALA A 112 -10.23 35.63 -24.39
N LYS A 113 -10.53 36.37 -25.46
CA LYS A 113 -10.15 37.78 -25.61
C LYS A 113 -11.32 38.65 -26.06
N GLU A 114 -11.40 39.89 -25.58
CA GLU A 114 -12.36 40.89 -26.08
C GLU A 114 -12.02 41.30 -27.52
N LYS A 115 -13.03 41.35 -28.41
CA LYS A 115 -12.87 41.78 -29.82
C LYS A 115 -12.66 43.29 -29.94
N SER A 116 -13.13 44.05 -28.97
CA SER A 116 -13.06 45.52 -28.95
C SER A 116 -12.78 46.06 -27.53
N GLY A 117 -12.81 47.38 -27.38
CA GLY A 117 -12.66 48.04 -26.07
C GLY A 117 -11.25 47.91 -25.50
N LYS A 118 -11.11 47.22 -24.37
CA LYS A 118 -9.85 47.05 -23.65
C LYS A 118 -9.02 45.85 -24.11
N PHE A 119 -9.54 45.01 -25.01
CA PHE A 119 -8.85 43.80 -25.50
C PHE A 119 -8.38 42.85 -24.38
N ARG A 120 -9.09 42.82 -23.23
CA ARG A 120 -8.71 42.01 -22.07
C ARG A 120 -8.74 40.52 -22.42
N GLN A 121 -7.85 39.76 -21.79
CA GLN A 121 -7.76 38.31 -21.91
C GLN A 121 -8.13 37.64 -20.57
N MET A 122 -8.73 36.46 -20.65
CA MET A 122 -8.79 35.49 -19.57
C MET A 122 -8.70 34.08 -20.14
N ASP A 123 -8.12 33.16 -19.40
CA ASP A 123 -8.06 31.76 -19.81
C ASP A 123 -9.13 30.98 -19.02
N ILE A 124 -9.81 30.04 -19.69
CA ILE A 124 -10.86 29.19 -19.09
C ILE A 124 -10.39 27.75 -19.21
N ILE A 125 -10.12 27.10 -18.08
CA ILE A 125 -9.60 25.73 -18.01
C ILE A 125 -10.72 24.80 -17.58
N PHE A 126 -11.07 23.83 -18.42
CA PHE A 126 -11.99 22.73 -18.09
C PHE A 126 -11.22 21.43 -17.92
N ARG A 127 -11.49 20.69 -16.84
CA ARG A 127 -11.09 19.29 -16.63
C ARG A 127 -12.35 18.42 -16.59
N VAL A 128 -12.31 17.30 -17.31
CA VAL A 128 -13.41 16.34 -17.36
C VAL A 128 -12.91 14.98 -16.90
N TYR A 129 -13.40 14.59 -15.72
CA TYR A 129 -13.20 13.30 -15.08
C TYR A 129 -14.39 12.38 -15.41
N ASP A 130 -14.30 11.09 -15.09
CA ASP A 130 -15.43 10.15 -15.28
C ASP A 130 -16.53 10.28 -14.21
N ASP A 131 -16.25 11.01 -13.11
CA ASP A 131 -17.12 11.29 -11.98
C ASP A 131 -17.42 12.80 -11.79
N GLY A 132 -17.02 13.67 -12.73
CA GLY A 132 -17.35 15.09 -12.69
C GLY A 132 -16.68 16.00 -13.72
N VAL A 133 -17.11 17.25 -13.72
CA VAL A 133 -16.48 18.37 -14.44
C VAL A 133 -15.94 19.35 -13.42
N ALA A 134 -14.73 19.86 -13.65
CA ALA A 134 -14.18 21.00 -12.91
C ALA A 134 -13.77 22.09 -13.90
N PHE A 135 -14.02 23.35 -13.57
CA PHE A 135 -13.49 24.46 -14.37
C PHE A 135 -13.06 25.65 -13.53
N ARG A 136 -12.06 26.39 -14.01
CA ARG A 136 -11.58 27.62 -13.39
C ARG A 136 -11.14 28.64 -14.42
N TYR A 137 -10.86 29.84 -13.96
CA TYR A 137 -10.39 30.93 -14.80
C TYR A 137 -9.00 31.39 -14.36
N LYS A 138 -8.17 31.81 -15.32
CA LYS A 138 -7.02 32.67 -15.06
C LYS A 138 -7.38 34.11 -15.44
N LEU A 139 -7.38 34.99 -14.45
CA LEU A 139 -7.63 36.41 -14.63
C LEU A 139 -6.31 37.18 -14.62
N TYR A 140 -6.03 37.87 -15.72
CA TYR A 140 -4.83 38.68 -15.87
C TYR A 140 -4.91 40.00 -15.09
N ARG A 141 -3.75 40.48 -14.66
CA ARG A 141 -3.61 41.80 -14.01
C ARG A 141 -4.10 42.95 -14.88
N SER A 142 -4.40 44.08 -14.26
CA SER A 142 -4.77 45.32 -14.99
C SER A 142 -3.53 45.97 -15.62
N GLU A 143 -3.72 46.72 -16.70
CA GLU A 143 -2.67 47.59 -17.26
C GLU A 143 -2.27 48.72 -16.30
N ARG A 144 -3.17 49.10 -15.38
CA ARG A 144 -2.90 50.06 -14.31
C ARG A 144 -2.28 49.33 -13.12
N ILE A 145 -1.08 49.74 -12.72
CA ILE A 145 -0.43 49.29 -11.48
C ILE A 145 -1.36 49.61 -10.29
N GLY A 146 -1.84 48.57 -9.60
CA GLY A 146 -2.72 48.68 -8.45
C GLY A 146 -3.65 47.48 -8.29
N ASN A 147 -4.38 47.44 -7.17
CA ASN A 147 -5.33 46.36 -6.87
C ASN A 147 -6.56 46.44 -7.80
N ARG A 148 -6.64 45.55 -8.79
CA ARG A 148 -7.86 45.26 -9.55
C ARG A 148 -8.90 44.68 -8.59
N GLN A 149 -10.16 45.07 -8.75
CA GLN A 149 -11.24 44.80 -7.80
C GLN A 149 -12.38 44.06 -8.49
N LEU A 150 -12.59 42.80 -8.14
CA LEU A 150 -13.72 42.00 -8.60
C LEU A 150 -14.96 42.31 -7.75
N THR A 151 -16.12 42.48 -8.39
CA THR A 151 -17.42 42.69 -7.70
C THR A 151 -18.40 41.54 -7.92
N LYS A 152 -18.33 40.84 -9.06
CA LYS A 152 -19.19 39.67 -9.32
C LYS A 152 -18.50 38.66 -10.24
N GLU A 153 -18.68 37.37 -9.93
CA GLU A 153 -18.49 36.28 -10.88
C GLU A 153 -19.85 36.00 -11.55
N LEU A 154 -19.87 35.95 -12.89
CA LEU A 154 -21.08 35.84 -13.71
C LEU A 154 -21.32 34.40 -14.19
N THR A 155 -20.59 33.43 -13.63
CA THR A 155 -20.77 31.99 -13.86
C THR A 155 -22.20 31.56 -13.51
N SER A 156 -22.85 30.82 -14.41
CA SER A 156 -24.15 30.19 -14.15
C SER A 156 -24.10 28.65 -14.23
N PHE A 157 -25.15 28.02 -13.72
CA PHE A 157 -25.43 26.59 -13.83
C PHE A 157 -26.92 26.44 -14.12
N ASN A 158 -27.26 26.36 -15.41
CA ASN A 158 -28.64 26.24 -15.87
C ASN A 158 -29.05 24.76 -15.83
N ILE A 159 -29.85 24.36 -14.85
CA ILE A 159 -30.24 22.96 -14.65
C ILE A 159 -31.54 22.67 -15.43
N PRO A 160 -31.60 21.65 -16.29
CA PRO A 160 -32.86 21.28 -16.95
C PRO A 160 -33.93 20.78 -15.97
N GLY A 161 -35.17 21.24 -16.15
CA GLY A 161 -36.32 20.82 -15.34
C GLY A 161 -36.40 21.50 -13.97
N ASN A 162 -37.12 20.88 -13.03
CA ASN A 162 -37.24 21.34 -11.64
C ASN A 162 -36.99 20.16 -10.67
N PRO A 163 -35.72 19.71 -10.56
CA PRO A 163 -35.33 18.56 -9.72
C PRO A 163 -35.45 18.86 -8.22
N ASP A 164 -35.28 17.82 -7.41
CA ASP A 164 -35.07 17.99 -5.97
C ASP A 164 -33.62 18.39 -5.69
N ALA A 165 -33.43 19.37 -4.81
CA ALA A 165 -32.13 19.84 -4.35
C ALA A 165 -32.07 19.86 -2.81
N TRP A 166 -30.88 19.69 -2.23
CA TRP A 166 -30.64 19.83 -0.80
C TRP A 166 -29.90 21.13 -0.53
N VAL A 167 -30.66 22.10 -0.02
CA VAL A 167 -30.27 23.49 0.14
C VAL A 167 -29.98 23.77 1.62
N VAL A 168 -28.79 24.30 1.92
CA VAL A 168 -28.47 24.87 3.23
C VAL A 168 -28.40 26.40 3.09
N GLU A 169 -29.11 27.14 3.92
CA GLU A 169 -29.05 28.61 3.98
C GLU A 169 -28.64 29.03 5.39
N TYR A 170 -27.60 29.86 5.49
CA TYR A 170 -27.03 30.22 6.79
C TYR A 170 -27.77 31.37 7.49
N LEU A 171 -27.70 31.41 8.82
CA LEU A 171 -28.50 32.27 9.69
C LEU A 171 -28.63 33.73 9.20
N GLY A 172 -29.85 34.09 8.82
CA GLY A 172 -30.21 35.43 8.36
C GLY A 172 -29.85 35.75 6.90
N GLY A 173 -29.46 34.75 6.10
CA GLY A 173 -29.09 34.94 4.69
C GLY A 173 -27.79 35.75 4.57
N LYS A 174 -26.72 35.31 5.24
CA LYS A 174 -25.46 36.06 5.37
C LYS A 174 -24.25 35.20 5.04
N TYR A 175 -23.23 35.87 4.51
CA TYR A 175 -21.89 35.32 4.26
C TYR A 175 -21.09 35.08 5.55
N ILE A 176 -21.26 35.95 6.56
CA ILE A 176 -20.65 35.75 7.88
C ILE A 176 -21.44 34.69 8.64
N SER A 177 -20.89 33.48 8.73
CA SER A 177 -21.48 32.31 9.37
C SER A 177 -20.42 31.26 9.70
N SER A 178 -20.67 30.49 10.75
CA SER A 178 -19.96 29.27 11.12
C SER A 178 -20.25 28.05 10.22
N GLN A 179 -21.22 28.19 9.30
CA GLN A 179 -21.72 27.15 8.39
C GLN A 179 -22.44 25.94 9.05
N GLU A 180 -22.88 26.08 10.31
CA GLU A 180 -23.60 25.04 11.06
C GLU A 180 -25.13 25.04 10.84
N GLU A 181 -25.59 24.62 9.66
CA GLU A 181 -27.04 24.61 9.36
C GLU A 181 -27.54 23.29 8.72
N GLU A 182 -28.86 23.12 8.71
CA GLU A 182 -29.53 21.94 8.14
C GLU A 182 -29.62 22.00 6.62
N PHE A 183 -29.31 20.87 5.96
CA PHE A 183 -29.63 20.68 4.55
C PHE A 183 -31.11 20.33 4.39
N MET A 184 -31.85 21.21 3.71
CA MET A 184 -33.29 21.07 3.49
C MET A 184 -33.58 20.64 2.07
N GLN A 185 -34.37 19.57 1.89
CA GLN A 185 -34.86 19.18 0.57
C GLN A 185 -35.87 20.23 0.10
N ARG A 186 -35.65 20.78 -1.10
CA ARG A 186 -36.51 21.77 -1.77
C ARG A 186 -36.62 21.44 -3.25
N LYS A 187 -37.57 22.07 -3.94
CA LYS A 187 -37.55 22.13 -5.41
C LYS A 187 -36.53 23.18 -5.86
N LEU A 188 -35.94 22.97 -7.03
CA LEU A 188 -34.99 23.93 -7.59
C LEU A 188 -35.62 25.31 -7.83
N ASP A 189 -36.89 25.34 -8.21
CA ASP A 189 -37.71 26.57 -8.32
C ASP A 189 -37.85 27.36 -7.00
N ASP A 190 -37.55 26.76 -5.83
CA ASP A 190 -37.58 27.43 -4.52
C ASP A 190 -36.29 28.24 -4.26
N VAL A 191 -35.27 28.11 -5.11
CA VAL A 191 -34.03 28.91 -5.07
C VAL A 191 -34.26 30.24 -5.77
N THR A 192 -34.01 31.35 -5.07
CA THR A 192 -34.35 32.70 -5.54
C THR A 192 -33.11 33.60 -5.66
N ASP A 193 -33.33 34.84 -6.12
CA ASP A 193 -32.35 35.92 -6.10
C ASP A 193 -31.88 36.29 -4.68
N LYS A 194 -32.73 36.04 -3.67
CA LYS A 194 -32.44 36.26 -2.24
C LYS A 194 -31.75 35.09 -1.58
N THR A 195 -31.76 33.91 -2.20
CA THR A 195 -31.10 32.73 -1.67
C THR A 195 -29.58 32.91 -1.67
N ILE A 196 -28.94 32.49 -0.58
CA ILE A 196 -27.49 32.39 -0.41
C ILE A 196 -27.24 30.99 0.13
N ALA A 197 -27.28 30.01 -0.77
CA ALA A 197 -27.14 28.60 -0.44
C ALA A 197 -25.66 28.19 -0.35
N GLY A 198 -25.31 27.47 0.72
CA GLY A 198 -23.98 26.91 0.91
C GLY A 198 -23.68 25.71 0.00
N LEU A 199 -22.45 25.21 0.12
CA LEU A 199 -21.91 24.10 -0.66
C LEU A 199 -21.51 22.93 0.26
N PRO A 200 -21.55 21.66 -0.22
CA PRO A 200 -21.96 21.22 -1.55
C PRO A 200 -23.48 21.27 -1.77
N PHE A 201 -23.89 21.75 -2.95
CA PHE A 201 -25.29 21.84 -3.37
C PHE A 201 -25.67 20.57 -4.15
N LEU A 202 -26.31 19.61 -3.47
CA LEU A 202 -26.72 18.32 -4.04
C LEU A 202 -28.04 18.44 -4.82
N ILE A 203 -28.10 17.80 -5.99
CA ILE A 203 -29.27 17.74 -6.88
C ILE A 203 -29.54 16.28 -7.29
N LYS A 204 -30.79 15.82 -7.13
CA LYS A 204 -31.28 14.59 -7.75
C LYS A 204 -31.90 14.95 -9.09
N HIS A 205 -31.09 14.94 -10.15
CA HIS A 205 -31.53 15.30 -11.49
C HIS A 205 -32.48 14.25 -12.09
N ALA A 206 -32.22 12.97 -11.84
CA ALA A 206 -33.12 11.85 -12.12
C ALA A 206 -32.82 10.66 -11.17
N ASP A 207 -33.52 9.54 -11.31
CA ASP A 207 -33.23 8.32 -10.50
C ASP A 207 -31.83 7.76 -10.76
N ASP A 208 -31.36 7.85 -12.00
CA ASP A 208 -30.07 7.39 -12.53
C ASP A 208 -29.08 8.55 -12.76
N CYS A 209 -29.28 9.72 -12.15
CA CYS A 209 -28.42 10.90 -12.33
C CYS A 209 -28.44 11.83 -11.11
N TRP A 210 -27.32 11.87 -10.41
CA TRP A 210 -27.07 12.69 -9.24
C TRP A 210 -25.94 13.67 -9.54
N MET A 211 -26.05 14.89 -9.02
CA MET A 211 -25.06 15.94 -9.19
C MET A 211 -24.79 16.64 -7.86
N ALA A 212 -23.57 17.14 -7.66
CA ALA A 212 -23.28 18.09 -6.58
C ALA A 212 -22.39 19.22 -7.10
N ILE A 213 -22.77 20.47 -6.78
CA ILE A 213 -21.97 21.65 -7.09
C ILE A 213 -21.15 22.04 -5.84
N THR A 214 -19.85 22.25 -5.99
CA THR A 214 -18.92 22.69 -4.92
C THR A 214 -17.70 23.41 -5.51
N GLU A 215 -16.68 23.71 -4.71
CA GLU A 215 -15.36 24.17 -5.16
C GLU A 215 -14.21 23.34 -4.61
N ALA A 216 -13.03 23.51 -5.22
CA ALA A 216 -11.75 23.00 -4.78
C ALA A 216 -10.63 24.03 -5.00
N GLU A 217 -9.54 23.94 -4.24
CA GLU A 217 -8.38 24.86 -4.31
C GLU A 217 -8.77 26.32 -4.01
N LEU A 218 -9.36 26.58 -2.84
CA LEU A 218 -9.75 27.92 -2.41
C LEU A 218 -8.52 28.65 -1.83
N ASP A 219 -7.76 29.30 -2.69
CA ASP A 219 -6.58 30.11 -2.36
C ASP A 219 -6.74 31.55 -2.88
N ASN A 220 -6.37 32.53 -2.05
CA ASN A 220 -6.41 33.97 -2.30
C ASN A 220 -7.68 34.50 -3.01
N TYR A 221 -8.83 33.87 -2.76
CA TYR A 221 -10.10 34.19 -3.41
C TYR A 221 -11.26 34.06 -2.41
N ALA A 222 -12.44 34.61 -2.73
CA ALA A 222 -13.62 34.51 -1.88
C ALA A 222 -14.39 33.20 -2.13
N GLY A 223 -14.86 32.55 -1.07
CA GLY A 223 -15.77 31.41 -1.16
C GLY A 223 -17.06 31.75 -1.89
N PHE A 224 -17.65 30.76 -2.57
CA PHE A 224 -18.88 30.94 -3.34
C PHE A 224 -20.11 30.22 -2.77
N TYR A 225 -21.26 30.81 -3.07
CA TYR A 225 -22.60 30.38 -2.69
C TYR A 225 -23.49 30.33 -3.93
N ILE A 226 -24.61 29.62 -3.85
CA ILE A 226 -25.61 29.49 -4.92
C ILE A 226 -26.84 30.36 -4.65
N GLY A 227 -27.28 31.07 -5.68
CA GLY A 227 -28.59 31.74 -5.75
C GLY A 227 -29.05 31.82 -7.22
N THR A 228 -29.97 32.71 -7.56
CA THR A 228 -30.29 33.04 -8.97
C THR A 228 -30.16 34.53 -9.25
N ASN A 229 -30.33 34.94 -10.52
CA ASN A 229 -30.59 36.35 -10.89
C ASN A 229 -32.11 36.59 -11.10
N GLY A 230 -32.98 35.89 -10.37
CA GLY A 230 -34.45 35.95 -10.51
C GLY A 230 -35.03 35.11 -11.66
N GLN A 231 -34.18 34.42 -12.42
CA GLN A 231 -34.57 33.45 -13.45
C GLN A 231 -34.65 32.04 -12.84
N LYS A 232 -35.75 31.32 -13.13
CA LYS A 232 -35.93 29.93 -12.67
C LYS A 232 -34.90 29.01 -13.28
N ASN A 233 -34.41 28.06 -12.49
CA ASN A 233 -33.46 27.01 -12.88
C ASN A 233 -32.10 27.49 -13.43
N GLN A 234 -31.86 28.81 -13.48
CA GLN A 234 -30.56 29.43 -13.70
C GLN A 234 -29.92 29.73 -12.34
N LEU A 235 -29.18 28.75 -11.82
CA LEU A 235 -28.33 28.98 -10.65
C LEU A 235 -27.14 29.86 -11.04
N THR A 236 -26.64 30.67 -10.10
CA THR A 236 -25.55 31.61 -10.32
C THR A 236 -24.64 31.70 -9.10
N THR A 237 -23.35 31.93 -9.34
CA THR A 237 -22.36 32.16 -8.28
C THR A 237 -22.61 33.47 -7.53
N LYS A 238 -22.57 33.40 -6.21
CA LYS A 238 -22.55 34.53 -5.28
C LYS A 238 -21.27 34.48 -4.43
N LEU A 239 -20.36 35.43 -4.62
CA LEU A 239 -19.10 35.48 -3.87
C LEU A 239 -19.25 36.24 -2.54
N SER A 240 -18.58 35.72 -1.52
CA SER A 240 -18.43 36.37 -0.20
C SER A 240 -17.80 37.77 -0.33
N PRO A 241 -18.41 38.84 0.21
CA PRO A 241 -17.83 40.18 0.18
C PRO A 241 -16.68 40.34 1.17
N LEU A 242 -15.74 41.22 0.83
CA LEU A 242 -14.71 41.65 1.76
C LEU A 242 -15.32 42.38 2.98
N PRO A 243 -14.63 42.40 4.14
CA PRO A 243 -15.12 43.08 5.33
C PRO A 243 -15.49 44.54 5.08
N GLY A 244 -16.73 44.90 5.39
CA GLY A 244 -17.27 46.25 5.23
C GLY A 244 -17.81 46.57 3.83
N GLU A 245 -17.71 45.68 2.86
CA GLU A 245 -18.41 45.77 1.57
C GLU A 245 -19.77 45.03 1.65
N ASP A 246 -20.74 45.41 0.83
CA ASP A 246 -22.06 44.76 0.76
C ASP A 246 -22.12 43.61 -0.29
N GLU A 247 -23.30 43.04 -0.55
CA GLU A 247 -23.44 41.98 -1.55
C GLU A 247 -23.05 42.43 -2.98
N GLN A 248 -23.10 43.73 -3.29
CA GLN A 248 -22.75 44.30 -4.60
C GLN A 248 -21.31 44.89 -4.63
N GLY A 249 -20.66 45.01 -3.47
CA GLY A 249 -19.30 45.53 -3.30
C GLY A 249 -18.18 44.56 -3.70
N VAL A 250 -16.95 44.90 -3.29
CA VAL A 250 -15.73 44.16 -3.69
C VAL A 250 -15.63 42.79 -3.00
N LYS A 251 -15.29 41.77 -3.79
CA LYS A 251 -15.16 40.37 -3.38
C LYS A 251 -13.70 39.91 -3.31
N VAL A 252 -12.92 40.30 -4.32
CA VAL A 252 -11.52 39.86 -4.51
C VAL A 252 -10.69 41.05 -4.99
N ARG A 253 -9.48 41.19 -4.46
CA ARG A 253 -8.47 42.18 -4.83
C ARG A 253 -7.21 41.49 -5.29
N PHE A 254 -6.67 41.87 -6.45
CA PHE A 254 -5.43 41.30 -6.97
C PHE A 254 -4.63 42.34 -7.79
N ALA A 255 -3.31 42.28 -7.70
CA ALA A 255 -2.40 43.16 -8.45
C ALA A 255 -1.66 42.42 -9.59
N ASP A 256 -1.34 41.15 -9.37
CA ASP A 256 -0.78 40.22 -10.36
C ASP A 256 -1.85 39.23 -10.86
N ASP A 257 -1.51 38.41 -11.86
CA ASP A 257 -2.40 37.37 -12.39
C ASP A 257 -2.89 36.44 -11.26
N ILE A 258 -4.19 36.12 -11.27
CA ILE A 258 -4.82 35.25 -10.28
C ILE A 258 -5.57 34.10 -10.95
N GLN A 259 -5.61 32.94 -10.30
CA GLN A 259 -6.50 31.83 -10.69
C GLN A 259 -7.69 31.80 -9.74
N THR A 260 -8.88 31.55 -10.28
CA THR A 260 -10.05 31.27 -9.43
C THR A 260 -9.92 29.86 -8.84
N PRO A 261 -10.58 29.58 -7.71
CA PRO A 261 -10.83 28.20 -7.28
C PRO A 261 -11.59 27.46 -8.38
N TRP A 262 -11.47 26.13 -8.39
CA TRP A 262 -12.26 25.30 -9.29
C TRP A 262 -13.74 25.36 -8.91
N ARG A 263 -14.61 25.48 -9.91
CA ARG A 263 -16.04 25.24 -9.79
C ARG A 263 -16.25 23.79 -10.22
N VAL A 264 -16.73 22.97 -9.29
CA VAL A 264 -16.79 21.51 -9.44
C VAL A 264 -18.24 21.08 -9.52
N ILE A 265 -18.55 20.29 -10.55
CA ILE A 265 -19.83 19.63 -10.77
C ILE A 265 -19.53 18.13 -10.73
N MET A 266 -19.69 17.52 -9.55
CA MET A 266 -19.60 16.08 -9.38
C MET A 266 -20.84 15.44 -10.03
N ILE A 267 -20.69 14.35 -10.78
CA ILE A 267 -21.78 13.71 -11.52
C ILE A 267 -21.67 12.19 -11.44
N GLY A 268 -22.78 11.50 -11.17
CA GLY A 268 -22.80 10.05 -11.14
C GLY A 268 -24.20 9.46 -11.33
N ASN A 269 -24.26 8.18 -11.70
CA ASN A 269 -25.52 7.45 -11.84
C ASN A 269 -26.17 7.09 -10.49
N THR A 270 -25.39 7.13 -9.41
CA THR A 270 -25.82 6.93 -8.03
C THR A 270 -25.12 7.96 -7.14
N PRO A 271 -25.67 8.30 -5.96
CA PRO A 271 -24.98 9.19 -5.03
C PRO A 271 -23.68 8.57 -4.48
N GLY A 272 -23.52 7.25 -4.57
CA GLY A 272 -22.29 6.54 -4.17
C GLY A 272 -21.06 6.96 -4.97
N ILE A 273 -21.21 7.28 -6.26
CA ILE A 273 -20.11 7.83 -7.08
C ILE A 273 -19.60 9.15 -6.49
N LEU A 274 -20.51 10.02 -6.04
CA LEU A 274 -20.12 11.31 -5.44
C LEU A 274 -19.40 11.08 -4.10
N ILE A 275 -19.87 10.12 -3.29
CA ILE A 275 -19.27 9.77 -2.00
C ILE A 275 -17.86 9.17 -2.18
N GLU A 276 -17.67 8.25 -3.13
CA GLU A 276 -16.38 7.61 -3.39
C GLU A 276 -15.37 8.52 -4.11
N SER A 277 -15.83 9.61 -4.74
CA SER A 277 -14.98 10.51 -5.53
C SER A 277 -13.83 11.16 -4.76
N GLU A 278 -12.71 11.33 -5.46
CA GLU A 278 -11.50 12.03 -5.01
C GLU A 278 -11.26 13.34 -5.78
N ILE A 279 -12.21 13.76 -6.64
CA ILE A 279 -12.06 14.91 -7.55
C ILE A 279 -11.62 16.19 -6.82
N ILE A 280 -12.14 16.43 -5.60
CA ILE A 280 -11.79 17.61 -4.79
C ILE A 280 -10.31 17.62 -4.39
N GLN A 281 -9.73 16.47 -4.02
CA GLN A 281 -8.30 16.37 -3.74
C GLN A 281 -7.46 16.43 -5.02
N ASN A 282 -7.90 15.75 -6.09
CA ASN A 282 -7.21 15.73 -7.39
C ASN A 282 -7.03 17.13 -8.02
N LEU A 283 -7.91 18.07 -7.69
CA LEU A 283 -7.83 19.46 -8.16
C LEU A 283 -6.84 20.33 -7.39
N ASN A 284 -6.35 19.90 -6.22
CA ASN A 284 -5.38 20.64 -5.42
C ASN A 284 -3.92 20.29 -5.79
N PRO A 285 -2.95 21.18 -5.54
CA PRO A 285 -1.53 20.88 -5.69
C PRO A 285 -1.04 19.70 -4.81
N PRO A 286 0.08 19.05 -5.16
CA PRO A 286 0.75 18.07 -4.31
C PRO A 286 1.25 18.64 -2.97
N CYS A 287 1.53 17.75 -2.02
CA CYS A 287 2.02 18.10 -0.67
C CYS A 287 3.31 18.93 -0.70
N VAL A 288 3.31 20.09 -0.04
CA VAL A 288 4.48 20.99 0.05
C VAL A 288 5.30 20.81 1.34
N ILE A 289 4.84 19.96 2.27
CA ILE A 289 5.55 19.67 3.53
C ILE A 289 6.63 18.62 3.27
N ALA A 290 7.90 19.03 3.33
CA ALA A 290 9.05 18.17 3.02
C ALA A 290 9.26 16.96 3.96
N ASP A 291 9.00 17.11 5.26
CA ASP A 291 8.92 16.00 6.22
C ASP A 291 7.50 15.99 6.81
N SER A 292 6.70 15.04 6.35
CA SER A 292 5.31 14.82 6.80
C SER A 292 5.18 13.71 7.85
N SER A 293 6.28 13.08 8.28
CA SER A 293 6.26 11.86 9.11
C SER A 293 5.66 12.08 10.51
N TRP A 294 5.60 13.33 10.97
CA TRP A 294 5.04 13.75 12.25
C TRP A 294 3.51 13.92 12.23
N ILE A 295 2.89 13.97 11.04
CA ILE A 295 1.43 14.04 10.87
C ILE A 295 0.88 12.65 11.18
N LYS A 296 0.07 12.55 12.23
CA LYS A 296 -0.44 11.28 12.78
C LYS A 296 -1.95 11.39 13.03
N PRO A 297 -2.77 10.87 12.11
CA PRO A 297 -4.21 10.70 12.33
C PRO A 297 -4.51 9.85 13.58
N GLY A 298 -5.65 10.10 14.23
CA GLY A 298 -6.09 9.33 15.39
C GLY A 298 -7.31 9.91 16.10
N MET A 299 -7.83 9.16 17.07
CA MET A 299 -8.95 9.58 17.92
C MET A 299 -8.47 10.45 19.08
N SER A 300 -9.35 11.33 19.56
CA SER A 300 -9.10 12.27 20.66
C SER A 300 -10.24 12.23 21.67
N ALA A 301 -9.92 12.15 22.96
CA ALA A 301 -10.93 12.38 23.99
C ALA A 301 -11.26 13.89 24.06
N TRP A 302 -12.54 14.26 23.87
CA TRP A 302 -13.00 15.62 24.18
C TRP A 302 -13.06 15.81 25.70
N ASP A 303 -12.88 17.03 26.19
CA ASP A 303 -12.90 17.31 27.62
C ASP A 303 -14.32 17.40 28.22
N HIS A 304 -14.43 17.93 29.43
CA HIS A 304 -15.69 18.03 30.17
C HIS A 304 -16.73 18.95 29.50
N TRP A 305 -16.37 19.77 28.50
CA TRP A 305 -17.26 20.73 27.82
C TRP A 305 -18.59 20.11 27.40
N TRP A 306 -18.61 18.90 26.85
CA TRP A 306 -19.85 18.26 26.42
C TRP A 306 -20.82 17.97 27.58
N THR A 307 -20.32 17.37 28.67
CA THR A 307 -21.19 16.74 29.70
C THR A 307 -21.66 17.61 30.85
N GLY A 308 -21.26 18.88 30.91
CA GLY A 308 -21.70 19.78 31.97
C GLY A 308 -21.27 21.22 31.75
N ASP A 309 -21.10 21.94 32.85
CA ASP A 309 -20.30 23.16 32.87
C ASP A 309 -18.82 22.80 32.63
N VAL A 310 -18.05 23.70 32.04
CA VAL A 310 -16.61 23.47 31.77
C VAL A 310 -15.86 23.35 33.10
N LYS A 311 -15.16 22.23 33.28
CA LYS A 311 -14.31 21.96 34.45
C LYS A 311 -12.86 21.86 34.04
N MET A 312 -12.26 23.02 33.81
CA MET A 312 -10.87 23.13 33.38
C MET A 312 -9.94 23.09 34.61
N GLU A 313 -9.78 21.90 35.19
CA GLU A 313 -9.01 21.65 36.42
C GLU A 313 -8.13 20.38 36.31
N MET A 314 -6.97 20.37 36.98
CA MET A 314 -5.96 19.30 36.86
C MET A 314 -6.50 17.86 37.04
N PRO A 315 -7.37 17.54 38.02
CA PRO A 315 -7.91 16.18 38.16
C PRO A 315 -8.76 15.73 36.97
N VAL A 316 -9.56 16.65 36.40
CA VAL A 316 -10.44 16.36 35.27
C VAL A 316 -9.62 16.15 33.99
N ILE A 317 -8.62 16.99 33.73
CA ILE A 317 -7.72 16.79 32.58
C ILE A 317 -6.99 15.45 32.67
N LYS A 318 -6.55 15.04 33.86
CA LYS A 318 -5.98 13.70 34.07
C LYS A 318 -6.98 12.57 33.83
N GLU A 319 -8.25 12.72 34.22
CA GLU A 319 -9.30 11.73 33.93
C GLU A 319 -9.49 11.51 32.42
N PHE A 320 -9.51 12.59 31.62
CA PHE A 320 -9.64 12.48 30.16
C PHE A 320 -8.38 11.94 29.47
N ILE A 321 -7.18 12.22 30.00
CA ILE A 321 -5.93 11.56 29.57
C ILE A 321 -5.98 10.05 29.88
N ASP A 322 -6.41 9.68 31.09
CA ASP A 322 -6.57 8.27 31.48
C ASP A 322 -7.64 7.55 30.65
N PHE A 323 -8.69 8.26 30.24
CA PHE A 323 -9.71 7.75 29.33
C PHE A 323 -9.14 7.49 27.93
N ALA A 324 -8.46 8.46 27.32
CA ALA A 324 -7.79 8.29 26.04
C ALA A 324 -6.82 7.08 26.07
N SER A 325 -5.97 7.01 27.10
CA SER A 325 -5.04 5.91 27.33
C SER A 325 -5.75 4.55 27.46
N THR A 326 -6.84 4.49 28.25
CA THR A 326 -7.65 3.28 28.45
C THR A 326 -8.33 2.81 27.16
N MET A 327 -8.68 3.73 26.27
CA MET A 327 -9.29 3.43 24.97
C MET A 327 -8.25 3.14 23.87
N GLY A 328 -6.97 3.42 24.10
CA GLY A 328 -5.90 3.31 23.10
C GLY A 328 -5.85 4.48 22.12
N TRP A 329 -6.48 5.61 22.48
CA TRP A 329 -6.52 6.81 21.64
C TRP A 329 -5.26 7.66 21.87
N PRO A 330 -4.59 8.14 20.79
CA PRO A 330 -3.35 8.88 20.90
C PRO A 330 -3.51 10.32 21.42
N TYR A 331 -4.73 10.87 21.44
CA TYR A 331 -4.96 12.29 21.73
C TYR A 331 -5.97 12.55 22.86
N MET A 332 -5.77 13.70 23.50
CA MET A 332 -6.76 14.36 24.35
C MET A 332 -6.78 15.85 23.99
N LEU A 333 -7.97 16.38 23.77
CA LEU A 333 -8.21 17.79 23.47
C LEU A 333 -8.49 18.55 24.76
N VAL A 334 -7.60 19.47 25.11
CA VAL A 334 -7.89 20.49 26.12
C VAL A 334 -8.58 21.64 25.39
N ASP A 335 -9.90 21.72 25.55
CA ASP A 335 -10.76 22.66 24.83
C ASP A 335 -10.83 24.01 25.60
N TRP A 336 -11.90 24.79 25.40
CA TRP A 336 -12.07 26.14 25.91
C TRP A 336 -11.76 26.31 27.41
N GLN A 337 -11.19 27.47 27.75
CA GLN A 337 -10.79 27.95 29.10
C GLN A 337 -9.44 27.47 29.66
N TRP A 338 -8.60 26.76 28.89
CA TRP A 338 -7.24 26.42 29.35
C TRP A 338 -6.28 27.61 29.45
N TYR A 339 -6.59 28.70 28.74
CA TYR A 339 -5.99 30.03 28.87
C TYR A 339 -7.09 31.08 29.10
N GLY A 340 -6.70 32.29 29.51
CA GLY A 340 -7.65 33.41 29.56
C GLY A 340 -7.07 34.72 30.11
N PRO A 341 -7.84 35.84 30.05
CA PRO A 341 -9.18 35.94 29.46
C PRO A 341 -9.16 35.79 27.93
N PHE A 342 -10.15 35.12 27.35
CA PHE A 342 -10.23 34.83 25.90
C PHE A 342 -11.07 35.89 25.16
N ASN A 343 -10.76 36.11 23.88
CA ASN A 343 -11.35 37.15 23.02
C ASN A 343 -11.32 38.55 23.68
N LYS A 344 -10.19 38.88 24.30
CA LYS A 344 -9.92 40.15 25.00
C LYS A 344 -8.50 40.64 24.71
N PRO A 345 -8.21 41.96 24.76
CA PRO A 345 -6.87 42.49 24.53
C PRO A 345 -5.77 41.85 25.42
N GLU A 346 -6.15 41.43 26.63
CA GLU A 346 -5.27 40.83 27.63
C GLU A 346 -5.05 39.31 27.45
N ALA A 347 -5.61 38.69 26.41
CA ALA A 347 -5.46 37.26 26.15
C ALA A 347 -4.01 36.89 25.83
N ASP A 348 -3.45 35.93 26.58
CA ASP A 348 -2.13 35.36 26.31
C ASP A 348 -2.24 33.85 26.07
N ILE A 349 -2.26 33.45 24.80
CA ILE A 349 -2.26 32.05 24.38
C ILE A 349 -0.92 31.33 24.66
N CYS A 350 0.11 32.02 25.15
CA CYS A 350 1.37 31.40 25.57
C CYS A 350 1.37 30.96 27.04
N LYS A 351 0.25 31.12 27.77
CA LYS A 351 0.18 30.93 29.22
C LYS A 351 -1.09 30.22 29.65
N GLU A 352 -0.96 29.21 30.50
CA GLU A 352 -2.10 28.49 31.06
C GLU A 352 -2.88 29.30 32.12
N ALA A 353 -4.14 28.94 32.32
CA ALA A 353 -4.98 29.45 33.39
C ALA A 353 -4.44 29.02 34.78
N LEU A 354 -4.66 29.84 35.80
CA LEU A 354 -4.03 29.72 37.14
C LEU A 354 -4.27 28.37 37.85
N GLN A 355 -5.33 27.65 37.50
CA GLN A 355 -5.69 26.35 38.07
C GLN A 355 -5.09 25.15 37.32
N LEU A 356 -4.31 25.39 36.26
CA LEU A 356 -3.60 24.37 35.48
C LEU A 356 -2.08 24.46 35.68
N ASN A 357 -1.39 23.39 35.29
CA ASN A 357 0.07 23.34 35.18
C ASN A 357 0.41 22.61 33.88
N MET A 358 0.76 23.35 32.84
CA MET A 358 0.96 22.77 31.50
C MET A 358 2.12 21.76 31.48
N PRO A 359 3.30 22.00 32.11
CA PRO A 359 4.34 20.99 32.24
C PRO A 359 3.88 19.68 32.88
N GLU A 360 3.03 19.73 33.91
CA GLU A 360 2.49 18.54 34.57
C GLU A 360 1.49 17.79 33.68
N ILE A 361 0.60 18.50 32.98
CA ILE A 361 -0.34 17.93 32.00
C ILE A 361 0.43 17.17 30.91
N LEU A 362 1.43 17.81 30.30
CA LEU A 362 2.24 17.25 29.21
C LEU A 362 3.05 16.03 29.68
N SER A 363 3.63 16.10 30.88
CA SER A 363 4.36 14.99 31.50
C SER A 363 3.45 13.79 31.79
N TYR A 364 2.25 14.04 32.34
CA TYR A 364 1.27 12.99 32.62
C TYR A 364 0.75 12.34 31.33
N ALA A 365 0.36 13.13 30.33
CA ALA A 365 -0.07 12.64 29.03
C ALA A 365 1.01 11.76 28.38
N LYS A 366 2.27 12.20 28.36
CA LYS A 366 3.40 11.44 27.86
C LYS A 366 3.59 10.11 28.59
N SER A 367 3.42 10.08 29.93
CA SER A 367 3.48 8.84 30.72
C SER A 367 2.37 7.83 30.40
N LYS A 368 1.29 8.30 29.76
CA LYS A 368 0.10 7.53 29.37
C LYS A 368 0.04 7.22 27.86
N ASN A 369 1.10 7.58 27.11
CA ASN A 369 1.18 7.50 25.65
C ASN A 369 0.09 8.33 24.93
N VAL A 370 -0.30 9.47 25.51
CA VAL A 370 -1.26 10.43 24.96
C VAL A 370 -0.53 11.74 24.65
N ARG A 371 -0.90 12.43 23.57
CA ARG A 371 -0.45 13.80 23.26
C ARG A 371 -1.60 14.79 23.33
N ILE A 372 -1.28 16.01 23.73
CA ILE A 372 -2.27 17.08 23.93
C ILE A 372 -2.54 17.83 22.63
N TRP A 373 -3.80 18.18 22.42
CA TRP A 373 -4.26 19.23 21.50
C TRP A 373 -4.80 20.41 22.32
N LEU A 374 -4.64 21.63 21.79
CA LEU A 374 -5.07 22.87 22.46
C LEU A 374 -6.09 23.62 21.59
N TRP A 375 -7.21 24.03 22.18
CA TRP A 375 -8.18 24.92 21.54
C TRP A 375 -7.74 26.40 21.57
N LEU A 376 -8.06 27.19 20.55
CA LEU A 376 -7.66 28.60 20.41
C LEU A 376 -8.79 29.45 19.78
N TYR A 377 -9.06 30.63 20.33
CA TYR A 377 -9.95 31.60 19.68
C TYR A 377 -9.19 32.32 18.54
N SER A 378 -9.72 32.30 17.32
CA SER A 378 -9.07 32.88 16.12
C SER A 378 -8.67 34.36 16.28
N SER A 379 -9.50 35.17 16.94
CA SER A 379 -9.21 36.58 17.20
C SER A 379 -8.02 36.80 18.16
N ASP A 380 -7.79 35.88 19.12
CA ASP A 380 -6.63 35.93 20.01
C ASP A 380 -5.38 35.46 19.28
N LEU A 381 -5.52 34.42 18.46
CA LEU A 381 -4.45 33.88 17.63
C LEU A 381 -3.92 34.93 16.64
N ASN A 382 -4.81 35.69 16.01
CA ASN A 382 -4.48 36.72 15.03
C ASN A 382 -3.98 38.04 15.65
N ARG A 383 -4.28 38.32 16.93
CA ARG A 383 -3.93 39.59 17.56
C ARG A 383 -2.42 39.73 17.67
N ASN A 384 -1.86 40.75 17.01
CA ASN A 384 -0.41 41.01 16.94
C ASN A 384 0.40 39.78 16.46
N ASP A 385 -0.16 38.96 15.56
CA ASP A 385 0.41 37.69 15.10
C ASP A 385 0.82 36.73 16.24
N ALA A 386 0.02 36.62 17.32
CA ALA A 386 0.36 35.81 18.49
C ALA A 386 0.75 34.35 18.16
N TYR A 387 0.19 33.76 17.09
CA TYR A 387 0.57 32.44 16.57
C TYR A 387 2.07 32.29 16.29
N LYS A 388 2.77 33.34 15.82
CA LYS A 388 4.22 33.32 15.53
C LYS A 388 5.07 33.11 16.79
N LYS A 389 4.54 33.43 17.97
CA LYS A 389 5.16 33.13 19.28
C LYS A 389 4.64 31.83 19.88
N ALA A 390 3.33 31.57 19.76
CA ALA A 390 2.68 30.43 20.38
C ALA A 390 3.03 29.09 19.74
N PHE A 391 3.09 29.00 18.40
CA PHE A 391 3.35 27.73 17.71
C PHE A 391 4.77 27.16 17.96
N PRO A 392 5.85 27.97 17.99
CA PRO A 392 7.16 27.51 18.46
C PRO A 392 7.13 26.99 19.91
N LEU A 393 6.43 27.68 20.82
CA LEU A 393 6.28 27.25 22.21
C LEU A 393 5.53 25.91 22.31
N TYR A 394 4.46 25.72 21.55
CA TYR A 394 3.70 24.46 21.51
C TYR A 394 4.53 23.30 20.94
N LYS A 395 5.42 23.58 19.98
CA LYS A 395 6.41 22.62 19.46
C LYS A 395 7.41 22.20 20.53
N GLU A 396 7.94 23.15 21.31
CA GLU A 396 8.82 22.88 22.47
C GLU A 396 8.10 22.06 23.55
N TRP A 397 6.82 22.35 23.81
CA TRP A 397 5.95 21.58 24.69
C TRP A 397 5.61 20.17 24.19
N GLY A 398 5.76 19.90 22.88
CA GLY A 398 5.42 18.62 22.26
C GLY A 398 3.94 18.41 21.96
N VAL A 399 3.13 19.48 21.96
CA VAL A 399 1.71 19.52 21.55
C VAL A 399 1.57 18.87 20.16
N ALA A 400 0.47 18.13 19.93
CA ALA A 400 0.24 17.43 18.67
C ALA A 400 -0.45 18.29 17.60
N GLY A 401 -1.30 19.20 18.02
CA GLY A 401 -2.03 20.09 17.13
C GLY A 401 -2.87 21.12 17.87
N VAL A 402 -3.56 21.94 17.09
CA VAL A 402 -4.40 23.03 17.56
C VAL A 402 -5.80 22.94 16.92
N LYS A 403 -6.83 23.17 17.74
CA LYS A 403 -8.21 23.37 17.28
C LYS A 403 -8.47 24.88 17.32
N ILE A 404 -8.79 25.50 16.19
CA ILE A 404 -8.91 26.97 16.11
C ILE A 404 -10.33 27.33 15.69
N ASP A 405 -10.92 28.32 16.34
CA ASP A 405 -12.37 28.48 16.39
C ASP A 405 -12.86 29.92 16.10
N PHE A 406 -14.13 30.05 15.74
CA PHE A 406 -14.88 31.30 15.52
C PHE A 406 -14.41 32.20 14.35
N MET A 407 -13.85 31.65 13.27
CA MET A 407 -13.49 32.44 12.08
C MET A 407 -14.74 33.02 11.39
N ASN A 408 -15.79 32.20 11.24
CA ASN A 408 -17.13 32.56 10.77
C ASN A 408 -17.19 33.33 9.45
N ARG A 409 -16.20 33.12 8.57
CA ARG A 409 -15.94 33.91 7.35
C ARG A 409 -15.23 33.04 6.30
N ASP A 410 -15.49 33.34 5.03
CA ASP A 410 -14.86 32.71 3.85
C ASP A 410 -14.52 33.73 2.74
N ASP A 411 -14.51 35.03 3.07
CA ASP A 411 -13.99 36.07 2.19
C ASP A 411 -12.47 35.94 1.98
N GLN A 412 -11.96 36.62 0.95
CA GLN A 412 -10.55 36.52 0.52
C GLN A 412 -9.54 36.73 1.65
N GLU A 413 -9.78 37.67 2.58
CA GLU A 413 -8.84 37.94 3.68
C GLU A 413 -8.82 36.78 4.68
N MET A 414 -9.98 36.17 4.96
CA MET A 414 -10.05 35.00 5.84
C MET A 414 -9.46 33.76 5.16
N VAL A 415 -9.70 33.56 3.86
CA VAL A 415 -9.07 32.46 3.10
C VAL A 415 -7.54 32.55 3.17
N ASN A 416 -6.96 33.73 2.93
CA ASN A 416 -5.52 33.96 3.08
C ASN A 416 -5.02 33.65 4.51
N TRP A 417 -5.77 34.06 5.53
CA TRP A 417 -5.43 33.77 6.93
C TRP A 417 -5.39 32.26 7.24
N TYR A 418 -6.32 31.46 6.69
CA TYR A 418 -6.27 29.99 6.84
C TYR A 418 -4.94 29.42 6.29
N HIS A 419 -4.52 29.84 5.10
CA HIS A 419 -3.27 29.37 4.49
C HIS A 419 -2.03 29.79 5.30
N ASP A 420 -1.99 31.02 5.82
CA ASP A 420 -0.89 31.50 6.65
C ASP A 420 -0.78 30.76 7.99
N ILE A 421 -1.92 30.49 8.65
CA ILE A 421 -1.97 29.71 9.90
C ILE A 421 -1.54 28.25 9.66
N VAL A 422 -2.05 27.61 8.61
CA VAL A 422 -1.70 26.21 8.28
C VAL A 422 -0.22 26.06 7.93
N ARG A 423 0.36 27.02 7.20
CA ARG A 423 1.80 27.09 6.91
C ARG A 423 2.63 27.22 8.18
N CYS A 424 2.31 28.17 9.05
CA CYS A 424 3.04 28.39 10.30
C CYS A 424 2.90 27.20 11.27
N ALA A 425 1.75 26.52 11.28
CA ALA A 425 1.56 25.28 12.01
C ALA A 425 2.43 24.14 11.45
N ALA A 426 2.56 24.02 10.13
CA ALA A 426 3.40 23.01 9.48
C ALA A 426 4.90 23.20 9.80
N GLU A 427 5.41 24.45 9.73
CA GLU A 427 6.77 24.82 10.15
C GLU A 427 7.06 24.42 11.61
N ASN A 428 6.02 24.44 12.45
CA ASN A 428 6.07 24.08 13.85
C ASN A 428 5.66 22.64 14.18
N ARG A 429 5.39 21.80 13.17
CA ARG A 429 4.97 20.39 13.32
C ARG A 429 3.68 20.22 14.15
N LEU A 430 2.73 21.14 13.96
CA LEU A 430 1.40 21.10 14.56
C LEU A 430 0.36 20.72 13.50
N MET A 431 -0.50 19.76 13.84
CA MET A 431 -1.72 19.50 13.08
C MET A 431 -2.78 20.56 13.42
N VAL A 432 -3.72 20.77 12.50
CA VAL A 432 -4.74 21.83 12.59
C VAL A 432 -6.13 21.24 12.35
N ASP A 433 -7.05 21.67 13.20
CA ASP A 433 -8.50 21.52 13.06
C ASP A 433 -9.15 22.92 13.15
N PHE A 434 -10.17 23.19 12.34
CA PHE A 434 -10.84 24.50 12.28
C PHE A 434 -12.34 24.36 12.55
N HIS A 435 -12.81 25.00 13.63
CA HIS A 435 -14.22 25.10 14.05
C HIS A 435 -14.79 26.50 13.75
N GLY A 436 -16.11 26.64 13.63
CA GLY A 436 -16.72 27.86 13.10
C GLY A 436 -16.17 28.23 11.71
N ALA A 437 -16.07 27.23 10.83
CA ALA A 437 -15.24 27.23 9.63
C ALA A 437 -16.02 26.96 8.34
N TYR A 438 -15.47 27.36 7.19
CA TYR A 438 -16.09 27.05 5.90
C TYR A 438 -15.75 25.61 5.42
N LYS A 439 -16.65 25.05 4.60
CA LYS A 439 -16.50 23.71 3.99
C LYS A 439 -15.09 23.46 3.41
N PRO A 440 -14.54 22.24 3.53
CA PRO A 440 -13.26 21.88 2.90
C PRO A 440 -13.28 22.05 1.38
N ASP A 441 -12.08 22.13 0.82
CA ASP A 441 -11.79 22.47 -0.57
C ASP A 441 -10.66 21.60 -1.15
N GLY A 442 -10.28 20.53 -0.46
CA GLY A 442 -9.21 19.59 -0.85
C GLY A 442 -7.79 20.01 -0.44
N ILE A 443 -7.61 21.15 0.25
CA ILE A 443 -6.32 21.67 0.73
C ILE A 443 -5.45 20.66 1.48
N ILE A 444 -6.04 19.61 2.07
CA ILE A 444 -5.33 18.51 2.75
C ILE A 444 -4.33 17.78 1.84
N ARG A 445 -4.48 17.81 0.50
CA ARG A 445 -3.45 17.29 -0.44
C ARG A 445 -2.17 18.13 -0.37
N THR A 446 -2.31 19.46 -0.39
CA THR A 446 -1.22 20.45 -0.33
C THR A 446 -0.62 20.55 1.08
N TRP A 447 -1.49 20.64 2.09
CA TRP A 447 -1.18 20.86 3.49
C TRP A 447 -1.81 19.77 4.37
N PRO A 448 -1.25 18.54 4.40
CA PRO A 448 -1.82 17.42 5.13
C PRO A 448 -1.81 17.58 6.67
N ASN A 449 -1.23 18.65 7.21
CA ASN A 449 -1.35 18.99 8.62
C ASN A 449 -2.70 19.62 8.97
N LEU A 450 -3.42 20.21 8.01
CA LEU A 450 -4.83 20.54 8.16
C LEU A 450 -5.65 19.25 7.99
N VAL A 451 -5.89 18.56 9.10
CA VAL A 451 -6.38 17.18 9.10
C VAL A 451 -7.90 17.09 9.03
N THR A 452 -8.63 18.09 9.51
CA THR A 452 -10.10 18.17 9.43
C THR A 452 -10.60 19.61 9.67
N ARG A 453 -11.92 19.82 9.57
CA ARG A 453 -12.64 21.06 9.87
C ARG A 453 -14.07 20.74 10.30
N GLU A 454 -14.75 21.63 11.00
CA GLU A 454 -16.19 21.51 11.31
C GLU A 454 -17.06 21.94 10.11
N GLY A 455 -17.54 23.18 10.08
CA GLY A 455 -18.41 23.70 9.01
C GLY A 455 -19.65 22.84 8.79
N VAL A 456 -20.27 22.38 9.90
CA VAL A 456 -21.40 21.45 9.89
C VAL A 456 -22.17 21.56 11.20
N MET A 457 -23.49 21.44 11.16
CA MET A 457 -24.29 21.32 12.39
C MET A 457 -23.98 19.97 13.08
N ALA A 458 -23.01 19.98 13.99
CA ALA A 458 -22.33 18.81 14.57
C ALA A 458 -23.03 18.25 15.82
N THR A 459 -22.41 17.28 16.51
CA THR A 459 -22.96 16.68 17.75
C THR A 459 -23.25 17.72 18.82
N GLU A 460 -22.47 18.80 18.89
CA GLU A 460 -22.65 19.89 19.85
C GLU A 460 -24.02 20.58 19.78
N HIS A 461 -24.71 20.56 18.63
CA HIS A 461 -26.07 21.06 18.52
C HIS A 461 -27.14 20.25 19.27
N TYR A 462 -26.85 19.02 19.75
CA TYR A 462 -27.70 18.33 20.73
C TYR A 462 -27.65 18.99 22.13
N LYS A 463 -26.55 19.69 22.44
CA LYS A 463 -26.41 20.51 23.66
C LYS A 463 -26.99 21.92 23.50
N LEU A 464 -26.99 22.46 22.28
CA LEU A 464 -27.35 23.86 22.00
C LEU A 464 -28.78 24.05 21.47
N SER A 465 -29.35 23.06 20.77
CA SER A 465 -30.62 23.17 20.03
C SER A 465 -31.57 21.97 20.24
N ASN A 466 -32.78 22.07 19.68
CA ASN A 466 -33.70 20.93 19.49
C ASN A 466 -33.85 20.53 18.01
N ARG A 467 -32.88 20.91 17.16
CA ARG A 467 -32.95 20.77 15.69
C ARG A 467 -32.36 19.46 15.16
N MET A 468 -31.49 18.84 15.95
CA MET A 468 -30.80 17.62 15.56
C MET A 468 -31.78 16.47 15.30
N SER A 469 -31.73 15.91 14.09
CA SER A 469 -32.61 14.84 13.62
C SER A 469 -31.82 13.69 12.98
N PRO A 470 -32.38 12.45 12.96
CA PRO A 470 -31.81 11.35 12.19
C PRO A 470 -31.65 11.67 10.70
N GLU A 471 -32.62 12.40 10.14
CA GLU A 471 -32.62 12.85 8.76
C GLU A 471 -31.45 13.79 8.46
N HIS A 472 -31.14 14.73 9.36
CA HIS A 472 -29.93 15.56 9.24
C HIS A 472 -28.67 14.70 9.14
N ASN A 473 -28.51 13.74 10.07
CA ASN A 473 -27.34 12.86 10.11
C ASN A 473 -27.18 12.02 8.82
N VAL A 474 -28.27 11.49 8.27
CA VAL A 474 -28.23 10.76 6.98
C VAL A 474 -27.80 11.68 5.83
N LYS A 475 -28.32 12.92 5.75
CA LYS A 475 -28.02 13.85 4.65
C LYS A 475 -26.56 14.25 4.56
N LEU A 476 -25.85 14.40 5.70
CA LEU A 476 -24.48 14.91 5.71
C LEU A 476 -23.51 14.10 4.84
N ALA A 477 -23.69 12.78 4.76
CA ALA A 477 -22.91 11.89 3.89
C ALA A 477 -23.08 12.21 2.39
N TYR A 478 -24.22 12.78 2.00
CA TYR A 478 -24.58 13.14 0.63
C TYR A 478 -24.39 14.62 0.31
N THR A 479 -24.14 15.48 1.31
CA THR A 479 -23.97 16.92 1.13
C THR A 479 -22.61 17.39 1.62
N ARG A 480 -22.50 17.83 2.87
CA ARG A 480 -21.27 18.38 3.49
C ARG A 480 -20.05 17.47 3.35
N MET A 481 -20.21 16.16 3.41
CA MET A 481 -19.09 15.20 3.31
C MET A 481 -18.51 15.10 1.89
N LEU A 482 -19.24 15.51 0.85
CA LEU A 482 -18.71 15.52 -0.52
C LEU A 482 -17.57 16.54 -0.71
N ALA A 483 -17.51 17.58 0.13
CA ALA A 483 -16.41 18.55 0.16
C ALA A 483 -15.11 17.98 0.78
N GLY A 484 -15.23 16.94 1.60
CA GLY A 484 -14.14 16.37 2.40
C GLY A 484 -14.50 16.26 3.88
N GLY A 485 -13.51 15.88 4.69
CA GLY A 485 -13.71 15.48 6.09
C GLY A 485 -14.42 16.52 6.98
N MET A 486 -15.07 16.04 8.05
CA MET A 486 -15.72 16.88 9.04
C MET A 486 -15.52 16.39 10.47
N ASP A 487 -15.07 17.26 11.38
CA ASP A 487 -15.09 16.96 12.81
C ASP A 487 -16.52 17.10 13.36
N TYR A 488 -17.33 16.07 13.12
CA TYR A 488 -18.70 15.99 13.62
C TYR A 488 -18.76 15.79 15.16
N THR A 489 -17.61 15.59 15.83
CA THR A 489 -17.50 15.20 17.25
C THR A 489 -18.40 14.00 17.64
N PRO A 490 -18.34 12.83 16.95
CA PRO A 490 -19.27 11.72 17.19
C PRO A 490 -19.12 11.05 18.56
N GLY A 491 -20.10 10.20 18.93
CA GLY A 491 -19.98 9.29 20.07
C GLY A 491 -20.69 9.73 21.35
N GLY A 492 -21.85 10.37 21.26
CA GLY A 492 -22.73 10.56 22.41
C GLY A 492 -23.31 9.21 22.90
N PHE A 493 -23.10 8.84 24.15
CA PHE A 493 -23.53 7.55 24.71
C PHE A 493 -24.78 7.67 25.60
N ASN A 494 -25.24 8.88 25.90
CA ASN A 494 -26.49 9.10 26.62
C ASN A 494 -27.72 9.11 25.68
N ASN A 495 -27.91 8.00 24.94
CA ASN A 495 -28.96 7.83 23.93
C ASN A 495 -30.38 7.84 24.51
N VAL A 496 -31.31 8.54 23.87
CA VAL A 496 -32.76 8.60 24.19
C VAL A 496 -33.58 8.59 22.89
N THR A 497 -34.89 8.33 22.99
CA THR A 497 -35.77 8.42 21.81
C THR A 497 -36.03 9.88 21.44
N ALA A 498 -36.49 10.15 20.22
CA ALA A 498 -36.79 11.51 19.77
C ALA A 498 -37.83 12.22 20.67
N GLU A 499 -38.80 11.49 21.21
CA GLU A 499 -39.84 12.02 22.11
C GLU A 499 -39.32 12.30 23.53
N ALA A 500 -38.27 11.59 23.95
CA ALA A 500 -37.61 11.77 25.24
C ALA A 500 -36.42 12.75 25.18
N PHE A 501 -36.01 13.16 23.97
CA PHE A 501 -34.94 14.12 23.78
C PHE A 501 -35.34 15.51 24.28
N LYS A 502 -34.40 16.15 24.98
CA LYS A 502 -34.49 17.54 25.40
C LYS A 502 -33.08 18.10 25.56
N LYS A 503 -32.90 19.37 25.24
CA LYS A 503 -31.66 20.10 25.53
C LYS A 503 -31.41 20.15 27.04
N GLN A 504 -30.30 19.56 27.51
CA GLN A 504 -29.90 19.54 28.92
C GLN A 504 -28.39 19.25 29.10
N SER A 505 -27.90 19.39 30.33
CA SER A 505 -26.59 18.90 30.77
C SER A 505 -26.78 17.86 31.90
N PRO A 506 -26.16 16.67 31.85
CA PRO A 506 -25.36 16.12 30.75
C PRO A 506 -26.19 15.92 29.48
N SER A 507 -25.57 16.16 28.32
CA SER A 507 -26.21 16.09 27.01
C SER A 507 -26.85 14.72 26.74
N LEU A 508 -27.88 14.75 25.91
CA LEU A 508 -28.60 13.59 25.38
C LEU A 508 -28.37 13.52 23.86
N VAL A 509 -28.50 12.35 23.26
CA VAL A 509 -28.56 12.22 21.79
C VAL A 509 -29.78 11.43 21.37
N ALA A 510 -30.46 11.87 20.30
CA ALA A 510 -31.75 11.34 19.84
C ALA A 510 -31.63 10.19 18.81
N ASN A 511 -30.47 9.52 18.74
CA ASN A 511 -30.23 8.34 17.91
C ASN A 511 -29.90 7.13 18.77
N THR A 512 -30.01 5.92 18.22
CA THR A 512 -29.57 4.70 18.92
C THR A 512 -28.05 4.66 19.10
N ARG A 513 -27.60 3.82 20.04
CA ARG A 513 -26.17 3.56 20.25
C ARG A 513 -25.50 3.07 18.98
N ALA A 514 -26.13 2.18 18.21
CA ALA A 514 -25.55 1.67 16.97
C ALA A 514 -25.45 2.76 15.88
N ALA A 515 -26.37 3.72 15.84
CA ALA A 515 -26.27 4.90 14.99
C ALA A 515 -25.06 5.77 15.37
N GLU A 516 -24.85 6.04 16.66
CA GLU A 516 -23.69 6.82 17.14
C GLU A 516 -22.35 6.14 16.83
N LEU A 517 -22.29 4.80 16.87
CA LEU A 517 -21.10 4.04 16.42
C LEU A 517 -20.92 4.12 14.89
N ALA A 518 -21.99 4.11 14.09
CA ALA A 518 -21.92 4.13 12.63
C ALA A 518 -21.30 5.41 12.06
N LYS A 519 -21.45 6.54 12.78
CA LYS A 519 -20.82 7.82 12.43
C LYS A 519 -19.30 7.74 12.30
N PHE A 520 -18.63 6.91 13.11
CA PHE A 520 -17.17 6.70 13.06
C PHE A 520 -16.69 6.01 11.77
N VAL A 521 -17.56 5.31 11.05
CA VAL A 521 -17.24 4.71 9.75
C VAL A 521 -17.69 5.62 8.61
N ILE A 522 -18.89 6.21 8.73
CA ILE A 522 -19.50 7.00 7.64
C ILE A 522 -18.80 8.35 7.48
N TYR A 523 -18.63 9.11 8.57
CA TYR A 523 -18.03 10.44 8.52
C TYR A 523 -16.50 10.34 8.48
N GLU A 524 -15.87 11.14 7.62
CA GLU A 524 -14.41 11.15 7.46
C GLU A 524 -13.83 12.23 8.36
N SER A 525 -12.97 11.85 9.31
CA SER A 525 -12.19 12.82 10.07
C SER A 525 -10.89 12.16 10.55
N PRO A 526 -9.75 12.38 9.86
CA PRO A 526 -8.45 11.83 10.25
C PRO A 526 -8.07 12.11 11.71
N TYR A 527 -8.47 13.28 12.23
CA TYR A 527 -8.53 13.59 13.65
C TYR A 527 -9.99 13.51 14.09
N THR A 528 -10.36 12.52 14.92
CA THR A 528 -11.75 12.34 15.38
C THR A 528 -11.87 12.66 16.86
N VAL A 529 -12.57 13.73 17.22
CA VAL A 529 -12.90 14.05 18.61
C VAL A 529 -14.11 13.23 19.07
N VAL A 530 -14.02 12.58 20.23
CA VAL A 530 -15.08 11.70 20.78
C VAL A 530 -15.84 12.42 21.88
N ALA A 531 -17.17 12.54 21.73
CA ALA A 531 -17.90 13.54 22.50
C ALA A 531 -18.13 13.26 23.99
N ASP A 532 -18.32 11.99 24.43
CA ASP A 532 -18.85 11.73 25.77
C ASP A 532 -17.80 11.56 26.88
N HIS A 533 -18.18 11.88 28.12
CA HIS A 533 -17.33 11.75 29.31
C HIS A 533 -17.06 10.27 29.62
N PRO A 534 -15.86 9.90 30.12
CA PRO A 534 -15.47 8.53 30.43
C PRO A 534 -16.54 7.67 31.10
N ARG A 535 -17.29 8.20 32.08
CA ARG A 535 -18.38 7.50 32.80
C ARG A 535 -19.55 7.02 31.94
N PHE A 536 -19.75 7.60 30.75
CA PHE A 536 -20.80 7.21 29.82
C PHE A 536 -20.32 6.23 28.73
N ILE A 537 -19.00 6.08 28.53
CA ILE A 537 -18.42 5.18 27.52
C ILE A 537 -17.80 3.94 28.18
N LEU A 538 -16.97 4.11 29.22
CA LEU A 538 -16.24 3.01 29.85
C LEU A 538 -17.21 1.94 30.41
N GLY A 539 -17.00 0.69 30.00
CA GLY A 539 -17.83 -0.45 30.37
C GLY A 539 -19.20 -0.52 29.68
N GLN A 540 -19.55 0.44 28.81
CA GLN A 540 -20.85 0.45 28.11
C GLN A 540 -20.79 -0.29 26.76
N PRO A 541 -21.92 -0.87 26.29
CA PRO A 541 -21.98 -1.57 25.00
C PRO A 541 -21.53 -0.67 23.84
N GLY A 542 -20.60 -1.15 23.00
CA GLY A 542 -20.05 -0.39 21.87
C GLY A 542 -18.75 0.34 22.17
N ALA A 543 -18.34 0.48 23.43
CA ALA A 543 -17.01 0.97 23.77
C ALA A 543 -15.89 0.05 23.25
N ASP A 544 -16.18 -1.25 23.10
CA ASP A 544 -15.29 -2.22 22.47
C ASP A 544 -15.09 -1.97 20.97
N PHE A 545 -16.10 -1.45 20.26
CA PHE A 545 -15.95 -0.98 18.88
C PHE A 545 -15.09 0.29 18.77
N LEU A 546 -15.28 1.26 19.69
CA LEU A 546 -14.50 2.50 19.70
C LEU A 546 -13.00 2.32 20.01
N LYS A 547 -12.57 1.15 20.48
CA LYS A 547 -11.14 0.82 20.63
C LYS A 547 -10.49 0.28 19.34
N ILE A 548 -11.29 -0.09 18.34
CA ILE A 548 -10.79 -0.80 17.14
C ILE A 548 -11.13 -0.11 15.82
N VAL A 549 -12.02 0.90 15.83
CA VAL A 549 -12.34 1.69 14.63
C VAL A 549 -11.20 2.67 14.32
N PRO A 550 -10.66 2.68 13.09
CA PRO A 550 -9.61 3.62 12.69
C PRO A 550 -10.21 4.95 12.21
N THR A 551 -9.36 5.98 12.08
CA THR A 551 -9.74 7.28 11.48
C THR A 551 -9.25 7.45 10.03
N VAL A 552 -8.51 6.47 9.50
CA VAL A 552 -7.96 6.47 8.14
C VAL A 552 -8.17 5.12 7.44
N TRP A 553 -8.31 5.19 6.12
CA TRP A 553 -8.93 4.18 5.29
C TRP A 553 -8.15 3.94 4.01
N ASP A 554 -7.97 2.68 3.65
CA ASP A 554 -7.26 2.27 2.44
C ASP A 554 -8.16 2.18 1.21
N ASN A 555 -9.49 2.09 1.41
CA ASN A 555 -10.52 2.01 0.38
C ASN A 555 -11.90 2.36 0.97
N ILE A 556 -12.83 2.83 0.14
CA ILE A 556 -14.23 3.13 0.49
C ILE A 556 -15.17 2.50 -0.54
N LYS A 557 -16.31 1.97 -0.10
CA LYS A 557 -17.38 1.44 -0.97
C LYS A 557 -18.76 1.83 -0.43
N PHE A 558 -19.56 2.49 -1.25
CA PHE A 558 -20.96 2.76 -1.00
C PHE A 558 -21.79 1.48 -1.18
N LEU A 559 -22.58 1.12 -0.18
CA LEU A 559 -23.38 -0.12 -0.18
C LEU A 559 -24.85 0.11 -0.51
N GLY A 560 -25.33 1.35 -0.40
CA GLY A 560 -26.73 1.72 -0.66
C GLY A 560 -27.22 2.87 0.22
N GLY A 561 -28.33 3.47 -0.19
CA GLY A 561 -29.00 4.54 0.56
C GLY A 561 -29.46 5.72 -0.31
N SER A 562 -30.08 6.69 0.35
CA SER A 562 -30.46 7.98 -0.22
C SER A 562 -30.52 9.05 0.88
N PRO A 563 -30.37 10.34 0.56
CA PRO A 563 -30.39 11.43 1.55
C PRO A 563 -31.72 11.61 2.31
N THR A 564 -32.80 10.93 1.91
CA THR A 564 -34.08 10.95 2.63
C THR A 564 -34.30 9.71 3.50
N GLU A 565 -33.44 8.69 3.40
CA GLU A 565 -33.74 7.35 3.91
C GLU A 565 -32.69 6.76 4.84
N TYR A 566 -31.50 6.49 4.33
CA TYR A 566 -30.41 5.84 5.06
C TYR A 566 -29.12 6.01 4.25
N VAL A 567 -27.97 5.77 4.87
CA VAL A 567 -26.67 5.62 4.18
C VAL A 567 -25.96 4.39 4.73
N ALA A 568 -25.36 3.59 3.85
CA ALA A 568 -24.52 2.45 4.21
C ALA A 568 -23.21 2.48 3.43
N ILE A 569 -22.08 2.39 4.14
CA ILE A 569 -20.72 2.48 3.58
C ILE A 569 -19.85 1.38 4.22
N ALA A 570 -19.00 0.75 3.41
CA ALA A 570 -17.86 -0.04 3.88
C ALA A 570 -16.56 0.74 3.66
N LYS A 571 -15.65 0.75 4.63
CA LYS A 571 -14.29 1.29 4.49
C LYS A 571 -13.25 0.26 4.92
N GLN A 572 -12.14 0.17 4.20
CA GLN A 572 -11.07 -0.79 4.46
C GLN A 572 -9.98 -0.14 5.33
N SER A 573 -9.40 -0.88 6.26
CA SER A 573 -8.17 -0.48 6.95
C SER A 573 -7.31 -1.72 7.23
N GLY A 574 -6.13 -1.75 6.62
CA GLY A 574 -5.33 -2.96 6.46
C GLY A 574 -6.12 -4.07 5.78
N ASN A 575 -6.20 -5.23 6.43
CA ASN A 575 -6.95 -6.37 5.93
C ASN A 575 -8.42 -6.38 6.34
N ASN A 576 -8.86 -5.47 7.21
CA ASN A 576 -10.22 -5.45 7.76
C ASN A 576 -11.12 -4.48 6.99
N TRP A 577 -12.39 -4.82 6.86
CA TRP A 577 -13.43 -3.91 6.38
C TRP A 577 -14.38 -3.54 7.51
N PHE A 578 -14.71 -2.26 7.62
CA PHE A 578 -15.64 -1.70 8.59
C PHE A 578 -16.89 -1.25 7.83
N ILE A 579 -18.06 -1.75 8.22
CA ILE A 579 -19.34 -1.29 7.70
C ILE A 579 -19.95 -0.34 8.73
N GLY A 580 -20.48 0.79 8.27
CA GLY A 580 -21.40 1.65 9.02
C GLY A 580 -22.69 1.86 8.23
N ALA A 581 -23.84 1.82 8.90
CA ALA A 581 -25.11 2.29 8.36
C ALA A 581 -25.85 3.19 9.35
N LEU A 582 -26.43 4.29 8.84
CA LEU A 582 -27.28 5.25 9.56
C LEU A 582 -28.67 5.28 8.94
N ASN A 583 -29.72 5.30 9.76
CA ASN A 583 -31.12 5.31 9.31
C ASN A 583 -31.86 6.59 9.72
N ASN A 584 -32.87 6.95 8.94
CA ASN A 584 -33.83 7.99 9.30
C ASN A 584 -34.81 7.53 10.41
N SER A 585 -35.87 8.30 10.66
CA SER A 585 -36.89 8.02 11.68
C SER A 585 -37.83 6.83 11.34
N VAL A 586 -37.61 6.10 10.23
CA VAL A 586 -38.45 4.98 9.76
C VAL A 586 -37.68 3.67 9.82
N GLU A 587 -38.12 2.75 10.68
CA GLU A 587 -37.57 1.38 10.78
C GLU A 587 -37.63 0.64 9.43
N LYS A 588 -36.56 -0.07 9.06
CA LYS A 588 -36.46 -0.80 7.79
C LYS A 588 -35.50 -1.99 7.85
N GLU A 589 -35.67 -2.95 6.92
CA GLU A 589 -34.68 -3.97 6.59
C GLU A 589 -34.01 -3.58 5.26
N ILE A 590 -32.67 -3.57 5.24
CA ILE A 590 -31.86 -3.32 4.05
C ILE A 590 -30.99 -4.54 3.75
N THR A 591 -30.53 -4.63 2.50
CA THR A 591 -29.59 -5.67 2.04
C THR A 591 -28.28 -4.99 1.66
N LEU A 592 -27.18 -5.43 2.27
CA LEU A 592 -25.83 -4.94 2.00
C LEU A 592 -25.08 -5.96 1.15
N GLU A 593 -24.72 -5.58 -0.07
CA GLU A 593 -23.93 -6.43 -0.95
C GLU A 593 -22.48 -6.52 -0.50
N THR A 594 -21.89 -7.72 -0.56
CA THR A 594 -20.50 -7.98 -0.10
C THR A 594 -19.55 -8.35 -1.25
N GLY A 595 -19.93 -8.02 -2.50
CA GLY A 595 -19.11 -8.27 -3.69
C GLY A 595 -17.79 -7.50 -3.74
N PHE A 596 -17.62 -6.49 -2.87
CA PHE A 596 -16.34 -5.77 -2.69
C PHE A 596 -15.29 -6.58 -1.92
N LEU A 597 -15.68 -7.66 -1.23
CA LEU A 597 -14.74 -8.57 -0.56
C LEU A 597 -14.07 -9.48 -1.59
N SER A 598 -12.77 -9.72 -1.42
CA SER A 598 -12.06 -10.71 -2.22
C SER A 598 -12.52 -12.14 -1.88
N ALA A 599 -12.32 -13.09 -2.81
CA ALA A 599 -12.84 -14.45 -2.64
C ALA A 599 -12.28 -15.13 -1.37
N GLY A 600 -13.16 -15.45 -0.42
CA GLY A 600 -12.78 -16.06 0.85
C GLY A 600 -13.93 -16.17 1.86
N LYS A 601 -13.60 -16.67 3.06
CA LYS A 601 -14.45 -16.65 4.25
C LYS A 601 -14.01 -15.54 5.20
N TYR A 602 -14.98 -14.90 5.82
CA TYR A 602 -14.76 -13.76 6.70
C TYR A 602 -15.52 -13.94 8.01
N THR A 603 -14.87 -13.56 9.12
CA THR A 603 -15.53 -13.41 10.41
C THR A 603 -16.08 -12.00 10.49
N VAL A 604 -17.40 -11.88 10.65
CA VAL A 604 -18.08 -10.60 10.83
C VAL A 604 -18.47 -10.47 12.29
N GLU A 605 -17.86 -9.51 12.98
CA GLU A 605 -18.31 -9.02 14.28
C GLU A 605 -19.28 -7.86 14.05
N ILE A 606 -20.43 -7.88 14.71
CA ILE A 606 -21.55 -6.98 14.46
C ILE A 606 -21.99 -6.34 15.77
N TRP A 607 -22.21 -5.02 15.75
CA TRP A 607 -22.92 -4.26 16.78
C TRP A 607 -24.10 -3.57 16.09
N ALA A 608 -25.30 -4.13 16.26
CA ALA A 608 -26.53 -3.65 15.64
C ALA A 608 -27.52 -3.17 16.69
N ASP A 609 -28.54 -2.41 16.28
CA ASP A 609 -29.71 -2.15 17.12
C ASP A 609 -30.27 -3.44 17.75
N ALA A 610 -30.52 -3.43 19.06
CA ALA A 610 -31.27 -4.50 19.70
C ALA A 610 -32.74 -4.49 19.22
N LYS A 611 -33.45 -5.62 19.40
CA LYS A 611 -34.87 -5.75 19.01
C LYS A 611 -35.80 -4.71 19.65
N ASP A 612 -35.38 -4.14 20.78
CA ASP A 612 -36.10 -3.12 21.54
C ASP A 612 -35.47 -1.72 21.44
N ALA A 613 -34.46 -1.51 20.59
CA ALA A 613 -33.72 -0.24 20.50
C ALA A 613 -34.60 0.99 20.20
N GLY A 614 -35.70 0.82 19.45
CA GLY A 614 -36.69 1.88 19.23
C GLY A 614 -37.44 2.34 20.50
N LYS A 615 -37.28 1.65 21.63
CA LYS A 615 -37.75 2.05 22.97
C LYS A 615 -36.59 2.27 23.94
N ASN A 616 -35.55 1.43 23.85
CA ASN A 616 -34.35 1.45 24.68
C ASN A 616 -33.11 1.72 23.81
N PRO A 617 -32.88 2.95 23.32
CA PRO A 617 -31.90 3.25 22.28
C PRO A 617 -30.43 3.04 22.69
N LYS A 618 -30.15 2.77 23.97
CA LYS A 618 -28.83 2.35 24.45
C LYS A 618 -28.51 0.87 24.17
N ASN A 619 -29.54 0.05 23.87
CA ASN A 619 -29.39 -1.39 23.71
C ASN A 619 -28.90 -1.76 22.30
N ILE A 620 -27.80 -2.51 22.25
CA ILE A 620 -27.27 -3.09 21.02
C ILE A 620 -27.17 -4.61 21.14
N ALA A 621 -27.37 -5.31 20.04
CA ALA A 621 -27.09 -6.74 19.91
C ALA A 621 -25.70 -6.92 19.32
N ARG A 622 -24.76 -7.48 20.09
CA ARG A 622 -23.46 -7.94 19.57
C ARG A 622 -23.59 -9.38 19.06
N THR A 623 -23.18 -9.64 17.82
CA THR A 623 -23.14 -11.00 17.26
C THR A 623 -21.86 -11.22 16.45
N THR A 624 -21.46 -12.48 16.30
CA THR A 624 -20.34 -12.88 15.43
C THR A 624 -20.81 -14.02 14.53
N ARG A 625 -20.53 -13.93 13.22
CA ARG A 625 -20.86 -14.98 12.25
C ARG A 625 -19.82 -15.07 11.14
N ILE A 626 -19.74 -16.23 10.49
CA ILE A 626 -18.92 -16.41 9.29
C ILE A 626 -19.79 -16.08 8.07
N ILE A 627 -19.21 -15.36 7.11
CA ILE A 627 -19.80 -15.10 5.78
C ILE A 627 -18.82 -15.55 4.69
N GLU A 628 -19.33 -15.69 3.47
CA GLU A 628 -18.52 -15.86 2.26
C GLU A 628 -18.66 -14.59 1.41
N ALA A 629 -17.57 -14.17 0.76
CA ALA A 629 -17.57 -13.00 -0.12
C ALA A 629 -18.65 -13.12 -1.22
N GLY A 630 -19.28 -12.00 -1.56
CA GLY A 630 -20.38 -11.94 -2.52
C GLY A 630 -21.74 -12.45 -2.00
N LYS A 631 -21.84 -12.95 -0.76
CA LYS A 631 -23.15 -13.24 -0.14
C LYS A 631 -23.70 -12.00 0.58
N PRO A 632 -24.90 -11.52 0.26
CA PRO A 632 -25.44 -10.30 0.85
C PRO A 632 -25.76 -10.45 2.34
N LEU A 633 -25.68 -9.34 3.07
CA LEU A 633 -26.05 -9.24 4.48
C LEU A 633 -27.38 -8.52 4.64
N LYS A 634 -28.39 -9.23 5.14
CA LYS A 634 -29.61 -8.59 5.63
C LYS A 634 -29.34 -7.89 6.97
N VAL A 635 -29.75 -6.63 7.05
CA VAL A 635 -29.58 -5.75 8.21
C VAL A 635 -30.91 -5.08 8.54
N LYS A 636 -31.30 -5.10 9.81
CA LYS A 636 -32.44 -4.33 10.32
C LYS A 636 -31.91 -3.08 11.01
N LEU A 637 -32.53 -1.94 10.70
CA LEU A 637 -32.21 -0.64 11.29
C LEU A 637 -33.46 -0.14 12.01
N ALA A 638 -33.33 0.20 13.29
CA ALA A 638 -34.42 0.79 14.06
C ALA A 638 -34.72 2.23 13.57
N LYS A 639 -35.78 2.85 14.11
CA LYS A 639 -35.98 4.30 13.97
C LYS A 639 -34.80 5.05 14.59
N ALA A 640 -34.25 6.04 13.90
CA ALA A 640 -33.01 6.72 14.31
C ALA A 640 -31.85 5.74 14.57
N GLY A 641 -31.90 4.60 13.88
CA GLY A 641 -31.10 3.41 14.14
C GLY A 641 -29.80 3.35 13.34
N GLY A 642 -29.05 2.28 13.58
CA GLY A 642 -27.79 2.06 12.91
C GLY A 642 -27.23 0.66 13.05
N TYR A 643 -26.09 0.47 12.40
CA TYR A 643 -25.39 -0.80 12.34
C TYR A 643 -23.90 -0.54 12.14
N VAL A 644 -23.05 -1.18 12.94
CA VAL A 644 -21.63 -1.33 12.60
C VAL A 644 -21.21 -2.78 12.57
N ALA A 645 -20.28 -3.10 11.68
CA ALA A 645 -19.64 -4.40 11.65
C ALA A 645 -18.17 -4.30 11.28
N VAL A 646 -17.35 -5.20 11.82
CA VAL A 646 -15.98 -5.42 11.40
C VAL A 646 -15.90 -6.78 10.73
N ILE A 647 -15.65 -6.76 9.44
CA ILE A 647 -15.42 -7.92 8.58
C ILE A 647 -13.91 -8.15 8.55
N LYS A 648 -13.47 -9.17 9.29
CA LYS A 648 -12.09 -9.64 9.30
C LYS A 648 -11.99 -10.82 8.32
N PRO A 649 -10.98 -10.90 7.45
CA PRO A 649 -10.66 -12.16 6.79
C PRO A 649 -10.56 -13.22 7.87
N GLN A 650 -11.19 -14.38 7.67
CA GLN A 650 -11.03 -15.43 8.65
C GLN A 650 -9.55 -15.80 8.66
N GLU A 651 -8.87 -15.54 9.78
CA GLU A 651 -7.55 -16.11 10.02
C GLU A 651 -7.72 -17.63 9.96
N ILE A 652 -7.39 -18.18 8.80
CA ILE A 652 -6.88 -19.53 8.72
C ILE A 652 -5.57 -19.44 9.50
N LYS A 653 -5.63 -19.73 10.82
CA LYS A 653 -4.43 -20.14 11.56
C LYS A 653 -3.76 -21.16 10.65
N PRO A 654 -2.59 -20.88 10.06
CA PRO A 654 -2.08 -21.74 9.02
C PRO A 654 -1.88 -23.10 9.68
N GLN A 655 -2.65 -24.09 9.24
CA GLN A 655 -2.47 -25.46 9.69
C GLN A 655 -1.24 -25.95 8.93
N PHE A 656 -0.08 -25.54 9.44
CA PHE A 656 1.21 -25.92 8.89
C PHE A 656 1.27 -27.44 8.89
N VAL A 657 1.59 -28.00 7.73
CA VAL A 657 1.79 -29.43 7.57
C VAL A 657 2.86 -29.92 8.54
N ASN A 658 2.51 -30.85 9.43
CA ASN A 658 3.50 -31.44 10.31
C ASN A 658 4.51 -32.26 9.47
N THR A 659 5.79 -32.03 9.68
CA THR A 659 6.89 -32.58 8.87
C THR A 659 7.92 -33.20 9.78
N SER A 660 8.50 -34.34 9.40
CA SER A 660 9.63 -34.95 10.11
C SER A 660 10.35 -35.97 9.24
N VAL A 661 11.60 -36.28 9.58
CA VAL A 661 12.45 -37.24 8.87
C VAL A 661 12.95 -38.32 9.83
N GLU A 662 12.86 -39.57 9.38
CA GLU A 662 13.59 -40.71 9.97
C GLU A 662 14.58 -41.24 8.93
N PHE A 663 15.84 -41.47 9.34
CA PHE A 663 16.83 -42.11 8.50
C PHE A 663 17.61 -43.16 9.29
N GLN A 664 17.82 -44.32 8.67
CA GLN A 664 18.55 -45.45 9.22
C GLN A 664 19.43 -46.07 8.11
N THR A 665 20.64 -46.47 8.46
CA THR A 665 21.53 -47.22 7.57
C THR A 665 22.48 -48.10 8.38
N SER A 666 22.99 -49.15 7.74
CA SER A 666 24.06 -49.99 8.30
C SER A 666 25.48 -49.48 7.97
N ASP A 667 25.62 -48.43 7.15
CA ASP A 667 26.89 -47.71 7.00
C ASP A 667 27.13 -46.84 8.25
N THR A 668 28.20 -47.14 8.99
CA THR A 668 28.52 -46.46 10.25
C THR A 668 29.01 -45.02 10.05
N LEU A 669 29.70 -44.71 8.94
CA LEU A 669 30.14 -43.34 8.63
C LEU A 669 28.92 -42.48 8.31
N LEU A 670 28.04 -42.98 7.44
CA LEU A 670 26.82 -42.28 7.02
C LEU A 670 25.82 -42.09 8.18
N ALA A 671 25.65 -43.10 9.04
CA ALA A 671 24.81 -43.00 10.23
C ALA A 671 25.34 -41.96 11.23
N ASN A 672 26.65 -41.97 11.51
CA ASN A 672 27.27 -41.02 12.44
C ASN A 672 27.18 -39.58 11.92
N LEU A 673 27.43 -39.36 10.62
CA LEU A 673 27.30 -38.05 9.98
C LEU A 673 25.87 -37.51 10.08
N TYR A 674 24.86 -38.33 9.77
CA TYR A 674 23.46 -37.92 9.89
C TYR A 674 23.08 -37.53 11.32
N VAL A 675 23.46 -38.33 12.32
CA VAL A 675 23.19 -38.05 13.74
C VAL A 675 23.90 -36.79 14.23
N ALA A 676 25.14 -36.54 13.78
CA ALA A 676 25.87 -35.32 14.09
C ALA A 676 25.23 -34.08 13.45
N ALA A 677 24.84 -34.17 12.18
CA ALA A 677 24.18 -33.10 11.45
C ALA A 677 22.80 -32.74 12.03
N GLU A 678 21.97 -33.75 12.35
CA GLU A 678 20.70 -33.59 13.06
C GLU A 678 20.84 -32.88 14.41
N ARG A 679 21.93 -33.15 15.14
CA ARG A 679 22.23 -32.50 16.42
C ARG A 679 22.66 -31.04 16.21
N ALA A 680 23.57 -30.80 15.26
CA ALA A 680 24.12 -29.48 14.99
C ALA A 680 23.04 -28.51 14.46
N ILE A 681 22.23 -28.93 13.48
CA ILE A 681 21.19 -28.07 12.90
C ILE A 681 20.14 -27.64 13.95
N LYS A 682 19.78 -28.54 14.88
CA LYS A 682 18.85 -28.24 15.98
C LYS A 682 19.44 -27.25 16.99
N ALA A 683 20.75 -27.25 17.20
CA ALA A 683 21.42 -26.25 18.05
C ALA A 683 21.43 -24.84 17.41
N ASN A 684 21.35 -24.75 16.08
CA ASN A 684 21.27 -23.49 15.32
C ASN A 684 19.85 -22.91 15.25
N ILE A 685 18.84 -23.60 15.77
CA ILE A 685 17.49 -23.02 15.90
C ILE A 685 17.43 -22.18 17.17
N LYS A 686 17.01 -20.93 17.02
CA LYS A 686 16.82 -19.97 18.12
C LYS A 686 15.35 -19.55 18.18
N ILE A 687 14.87 -19.23 19.38
CA ILE A 687 13.53 -18.66 19.58
C ILE A 687 13.68 -17.15 19.73
N SER A 688 13.10 -16.41 18.78
CA SER A 688 13.06 -14.94 18.76
C SER A 688 11.61 -14.50 18.77
N GLN A 689 11.18 -13.75 19.79
CA GLN A 689 9.78 -13.30 19.93
C GLN A 689 8.75 -14.44 19.82
N GLY A 690 9.09 -15.62 20.37
CA GLY A 690 8.25 -16.82 20.32
C GLY A 690 8.23 -17.58 18.98
N LYS A 691 8.91 -17.08 17.92
CA LYS A 691 9.06 -17.76 16.63
C LYS A 691 10.37 -18.57 16.61
N PRO A 692 10.37 -19.87 16.23
CA PRO A 692 11.60 -20.58 15.92
C PRO A 692 12.17 -20.10 14.57
N LEU A 693 13.48 -19.87 14.54
CA LEU A 693 14.25 -19.43 13.38
C LEU A 693 15.55 -20.23 13.32
N LEU A 694 15.89 -20.75 12.14
CA LEU A 694 17.21 -21.31 11.87
C LEU A 694 18.19 -20.15 11.65
N THR A 695 19.32 -20.15 12.37
CA THR A 695 20.42 -19.19 12.16
C THR A 695 21.55 -19.81 11.36
N GLU A 696 22.52 -19.00 10.95
CA GLU A 696 23.71 -19.48 10.25
C GLU A 696 24.60 -20.43 11.09
N GLY A 697 24.40 -20.45 12.41
CA GLY A 697 25.21 -21.22 13.35
C GLY A 697 26.52 -20.51 13.70
N GLY A 698 27.45 -21.24 14.31
CA GLY A 698 28.82 -20.78 14.51
C GLY A 698 28.91 -19.40 15.16
N SER A 699 28.17 -19.12 16.24
CA SER A 699 28.22 -17.82 16.95
C SER A 699 28.07 -16.52 16.12
N TYR A 700 27.72 -16.59 14.83
CA TYR A 700 27.59 -15.41 13.96
C TYR A 700 26.52 -14.47 14.54
N GLY A 701 26.82 -13.18 14.59
CA GLY A 701 26.01 -12.15 15.25
C GLY A 701 26.14 -12.05 16.77
N VAL A 702 26.62 -13.08 17.49
CA VAL A 702 26.62 -13.09 18.97
C VAL A 702 27.62 -12.06 19.56
N ASN A 703 28.76 -11.83 18.89
CA ASN A 703 29.77 -10.85 19.31
C ASN A 703 30.14 -9.81 18.22
N GLU A 704 29.62 -9.95 16.99
CA GLU A 704 30.09 -9.19 15.83
C GLU A 704 29.44 -7.81 15.64
N GLY A 705 28.31 -7.55 16.31
CA GLY A 705 27.57 -6.27 16.17
C GLY A 705 28.40 -5.01 16.46
N GLN A 706 29.46 -5.14 17.28
CA GLN A 706 30.37 -4.04 17.63
C GLN A 706 31.05 -3.39 16.42
N ASN A 707 31.40 -4.16 15.38
CA ASN A 707 32.12 -3.62 14.21
C ASN A 707 31.22 -2.82 13.25
N TYR A 708 29.89 -2.95 13.37
CA TYR A 708 28.92 -2.42 12.41
C TYR A 708 27.85 -1.52 13.06
N GLY A 709 28.02 -1.16 14.33
CA GLY A 709 27.15 -0.22 15.05
C GLY A 709 25.91 -0.84 15.70
N TYR A 710 25.86 -2.17 15.86
CA TYR A 710 24.73 -2.89 16.43
C TYR A 710 24.96 -3.33 17.89
N ASP A 711 23.85 -3.45 18.63
CA ASP A 711 23.81 -3.65 20.08
C ASP A 711 24.33 -5.03 20.53
N ARG A 712 24.83 -5.12 21.77
CA ARG A 712 25.28 -6.39 22.35
C ARG A 712 24.08 -7.30 22.65
N GLY A 713 24.29 -8.62 22.55
CA GLY A 713 23.32 -9.63 23.01
C GLY A 713 22.40 -10.24 21.94
N SER A 714 22.78 -10.22 20.66
CA SER A 714 22.10 -11.06 19.65
C SER A 714 22.32 -12.55 19.95
N ILE A 715 21.30 -13.37 19.67
CA ILE A 715 21.35 -14.82 19.83
C ILE A 715 21.69 -15.57 18.52
N GLY A 716 21.88 -14.83 17.42
CA GLY A 716 22.34 -15.34 16.13
C GLY A 716 22.04 -14.40 14.95
N GLY A 717 22.77 -14.57 13.85
CA GLY A 717 22.52 -13.93 12.56
C GLY A 717 21.65 -14.77 11.61
N ILE A 718 20.88 -14.09 10.77
CA ILE A 718 20.08 -14.64 9.67
C ILE A 718 20.44 -13.86 8.40
N TYR A 719 20.95 -14.51 7.36
CA TYR A 719 21.49 -13.87 6.16
C TYR A 719 20.67 -14.25 4.92
N LEU A 720 20.44 -13.29 4.03
CA LEU A 720 19.52 -13.42 2.89
C LEU A 720 20.04 -14.40 1.81
N GLU A 721 21.35 -14.67 1.80
CA GLU A 721 22.00 -15.64 0.92
C GLU A 721 21.94 -17.09 1.43
N THR A 722 21.73 -17.32 2.73
CA THR A 722 21.83 -18.65 3.36
C THR A 722 20.51 -19.12 3.97
N GLN A 723 19.86 -18.32 4.81
CA GLN A 723 18.71 -18.78 5.60
C GLN A 723 17.41 -19.04 4.82
N PRO A 724 17.10 -18.37 3.69
CA PRO A 724 15.96 -18.77 2.86
C PRO A 724 16.10 -20.20 2.29
N VAL A 725 17.28 -20.56 1.78
CA VAL A 725 17.56 -21.90 1.21
C VAL A 725 17.74 -22.93 2.31
N ALA A 726 18.59 -22.66 3.31
CA ALA A 726 18.75 -23.56 4.45
C ALA A 726 17.40 -23.80 5.17
N GLY A 727 16.54 -22.78 5.25
CA GLY A 727 15.17 -22.90 5.73
C GLY A 727 14.32 -23.84 4.86
N GLU A 728 14.26 -23.63 3.54
CA GLU A 728 13.59 -24.54 2.59
C GLU A 728 14.07 -25.98 2.77
N LEU A 729 15.38 -26.23 2.74
CA LEU A 729 15.93 -27.57 2.88
C LEU A 729 15.59 -28.18 4.26
N TYR A 730 15.60 -27.38 5.32
CA TYR A 730 15.21 -27.77 6.68
C TYR A 730 13.71 -28.04 6.84
N ALA A 731 12.83 -27.51 5.97
CA ALA A 731 11.38 -27.65 6.07
C ALA A 731 10.85 -29.09 6.00
N LYS A 732 11.67 -30.05 5.55
CA LYS A 732 11.40 -31.50 5.68
C LYS A 732 11.33 -31.98 7.14
N ARG A 733 11.92 -31.23 8.08
CA ARG A 733 12.02 -31.51 9.52
C ARG A 733 11.11 -30.63 10.36
N ASP A 734 10.96 -29.37 9.97
CA ASP A 734 9.97 -28.44 10.51
C ASP A 734 9.73 -27.28 9.53
N ILE A 735 8.59 -27.31 8.85
CA ILE A 735 8.15 -26.25 7.93
C ILE A 735 7.85 -24.91 8.62
N LEU A 736 7.56 -24.88 9.93
CA LEU A 736 7.26 -23.63 10.64
C LEU A 736 8.53 -22.77 10.77
N THR A 737 9.64 -23.37 11.21
CA THR A 737 10.95 -22.70 11.24
C THR A 737 11.30 -22.12 9.86
N ALA A 738 11.14 -22.93 8.79
CA ALA A 738 11.42 -22.50 7.42
C ALA A 738 10.55 -21.31 6.96
N LEU A 739 9.24 -21.34 7.21
CA LEU A 739 8.34 -20.25 6.86
C LEU A 739 8.64 -18.97 7.67
N ASN A 740 9.09 -19.10 8.92
CA ASN A 740 9.57 -17.95 9.70
C ASN A 740 10.86 -17.35 9.12
N ASN A 741 11.79 -18.18 8.65
CA ASN A 741 13.01 -17.73 7.97
C ASN A 741 12.73 -16.94 6.68
N ILE A 742 11.62 -17.20 5.96
CA ILE A 742 11.18 -16.33 4.87
C ILE A 742 10.46 -15.07 5.40
N ARG A 743 9.50 -15.24 6.31
CA ARG A 743 8.65 -14.15 6.80
C ARG A 743 9.45 -13.04 7.47
N ILE A 744 10.54 -13.34 8.17
CA ILE A 744 11.35 -12.30 8.85
C ILE A 744 11.98 -11.29 7.88
N PHE A 745 12.35 -11.69 6.66
CA PHE A 745 12.83 -10.75 5.63
C PHE A 745 11.70 -9.87 5.07
N ILE A 746 10.49 -10.41 4.94
CA ILE A 746 9.31 -9.66 4.53
C ILE A 746 8.89 -8.67 5.62
N ASP A 747 8.82 -9.13 6.88
CA ASP A 747 8.51 -8.32 8.07
C ASP A 747 9.52 -7.16 8.24
N CYS A 748 10.75 -7.31 7.72
CA CYS A 748 11.82 -6.31 7.72
C CYS A 748 12.07 -5.64 6.36
N GLN A 749 11.15 -5.69 5.39
CA GLN A 749 11.33 -4.99 4.12
C GLN A 749 11.14 -3.48 4.29
N ARG A 750 12.04 -2.66 3.71
CA ARG A 750 11.88 -1.19 3.66
C ARG A 750 10.69 -0.81 2.77
N THR A 751 10.13 0.38 3.02
CA THR A 751 9.00 0.94 2.25
C THR A 751 9.32 1.23 0.78
N ASP A 752 10.60 1.29 0.41
CA ASP A 752 11.09 1.41 -0.96
C ASP A 752 11.36 0.05 -1.64
N GLY A 753 11.02 -1.06 -0.97
CA GLY A 753 11.16 -2.43 -1.46
C GLY A 753 12.47 -3.12 -1.09
N ARG A 754 13.45 -2.43 -0.50
CA ARG A 754 14.75 -3.04 -0.15
C ARG A 754 14.60 -4.11 0.95
N LEU A 755 15.02 -5.34 0.68
CA LEU A 755 15.23 -6.37 1.70
C LEU A 755 16.54 -6.12 2.46
N PRO A 756 16.64 -6.51 3.76
CA PRO A 756 17.90 -6.49 4.48
C PRO A 756 18.79 -7.67 4.07
N GLY A 757 20.09 -7.46 3.95
CA GLY A 757 21.05 -8.54 3.66
C GLY A 757 21.29 -9.46 4.86
N ALA A 758 21.23 -8.90 6.07
CA ALA A 758 21.33 -9.65 7.31
C ALA A 758 20.31 -9.17 8.34
N ILE A 759 19.88 -10.05 9.24
CA ILE A 759 18.99 -9.77 10.36
C ILE A 759 19.55 -10.41 11.62
N TYR A 760 19.93 -9.57 12.59
CA TYR A 760 20.38 -10.04 13.90
C TYR A 760 19.17 -10.24 14.81
N ILE A 761 19.00 -11.45 15.34
CA ILE A 761 17.84 -11.81 16.16
C ILE A 761 18.17 -11.78 17.66
N TYR A 762 17.13 -11.61 18.47
CA TYR A 762 17.21 -11.46 19.93
C TYR A 762 16.07 -12.24 20.59
N ALA A 763 16.21 -12.62 21.85
CA ALA A 763 15.19 -13.43 22.52
C ALA A 763 13.88 -12.65 22.73
N ASP A 764 14.00 -11.39 23.19
CA ASP A 764 12.95 -10.58 23.81
C ASP A 764 12.73 -9.20 23.18
N LYS A 765 13.60 -8.75 22.25
CA LYS A 765 13.45 -7.49 21.51
C LYS A 765 13.28 -7.72 20.00
N ASN A 766 12.89 -6.65 19.29
CA ASN A 766 12.69 -6.67 17.84
C ASN A 766 13.98 -7.04 17.09
N PRO A 767 13.89 -7.70 15.93
CA PRO A 767 15.05 -8.00 15.08
C PRO A 767 15.79 -6.71 14.66
N GLY A 768 17.10 -6.82 14.48
CA GLY A 768 17.98 -5.76 13.97
C GLY A 768 18.36 -6.02 12.51
N PRO A 769 17.60 -5.53 11.52
CA PRO A 769 17.93 -5.66 10.11
C PRO A 769 19.10 -4.74 9.70
N ALA A 770 19.98 -5.26 8.85
CA ALA A 770 21.10 -4.55 8.26
C ALA A 770 20.88 -4.33 6.76
N TYR A 771 21.03 -3.07 6.32
CA TYR A 771 20.87 -2.63 4.93
C TYR A 771 22.15 -1.98 4.39
N ASN A 772 23.31 -2.34 4.94
CA ASN A 772 24.59 -1.74 4.56
C ASN A 772 25.18 -2.40 3.30
N TRP A 773 24.50 -3.40 2.72
CA TRP A 773 24.83 -4.16 1.51
C TRP A 773 23.58 -4.98 1.10
N LEU A 774 23.65 -5.87 0.10
CA LEU A 774 22.52 -6.70 -0.38
C LEU A 774 22.51 -8.15 0.17
N GLN A 775 23.65 -8.85 0.19
CA GLN A 775 23.82 -10.25 0.65
C GLN A 775 22.75 -11.24 0.14
N GLY A 776 22.31 -11.09 -1.11
CA GLY A 776 20.87 -11.21 -1.36
C GLY A 776 20.42 -11.90 -2.63
N PHE A 777 20.95 -13.08 -2.96
CA PHE A 777 20.61 -13.77 -4.21
C PHE A 777 19.71 -15.01 -4.08
N TYR A 778 19.13 -15.33 -2.90
CA TYR A 778 18.56 -16.67 -2.70
C TYR A 778 17.14 -16.71 -2.10
N PHE A 779 16.31 -15.68 -2.33
CA PHE A 779 15.00 -15.54 -1.66
C PHE A 779 13.77 -16.13 -2.40
N ALA A 780 13.61 -15.86 -3.70
CA ALA A 780 12.31 -15.98 -4.38
C ALA A 780 11.83 -17.43 -4.54
N TYR A 781 12.70 -18.30 -5.05
CA TYR A 781 12.40 -19.72 -5.25
C TYR A 781 12.08 -20.50 -3.95
N PRO A 782 12.92 -20.48 -2.90
CA PRO A 782 12.63 -21.23 -1.67
C PRO A 782 11.32 -20.78 -1.03
N ALA A 783 11.01 -19.48 -1.06
CA ALA A 783 9.75 -18.93 -0.58
C ALA A 783 8.53 -19.50 -1.34
N LEU A 784 8.58 -19.59 -2.67
CA LEU A 784 7.48 -20.20 -3.42
C LEU A 784 7.42 -21.72 -3.20
N ASN A 785 8.56 -22.43 -3.13
CA ASN A 785 8.56 -23.88 -2.91
C ASN A 785 7.91 -24.23 -1.55
N LEU A 786 8.17 -23.43 -0.51
CA LEU A 786 7.52 -23.55 0.80
C LEU A 786 5.99 -23.39 0.76
N PHE A 787 5.43 -22.57 -0.14
CA PHE A 787 3.98 -22.50 -0.34
C PHE A 787 3.40 -23.82 -0.88
N TYR A 788 4.10 -24.46 -1.82
CA TYR A 788 3.70 -25.77 -2.37
C TYR A 788 3.81 -26.88 -1.32
N TRP A 789 4.93 -26.88 -0.58
CA TRP A 789 5.22 -27.79 0.52
C TRP A 789 4.17 -27.68 1.64
N ASN A 790 3.69 -26.47 1.93
CA ASN A 790 2.53 -26.22 2.80
C ASN A 790 1.16 -26.44 2.10
N LYS A 791 1.11 -27.37 1.14
CA LYS A 791 -0.08 -27.80 0.37
C LYS A 791 -0.87 -26.67 -0.29
N LYS A 792 -0.22 -25.56 -0.66
CA LYS A 792 -0.84 -24.36 -1.28
C LYS A 792 -1.98 -23.76 -0.44
N SER A 793 -1.96 -23.98 0.87
CA SER A 793 -3.06 -23.66 1.79
C SER A 793 -3.13 -22.17 2.16
N ASP A 794 -1.98 -21.54 2.37
CA ASP A 794 -1.86 -20.15 2.81
C ASP A 794 -1.83 -19.17 1.63
N LYS A 795 -3.02 -18.84 1.11
CA LYS A 795 -3.17 -17.86 0.01
C LYS A 795 -2.75 -16.45 0.40
N GLU A 796 -2.73 -16.10 1.68
CA GLU A 796 -2.30 -14.77 2.11
C GLU A 796 -0.78 -14.66 2.12
N TYR A 797 -0.08 -15.70 2.58
CA TYR A 797 1.37 -15.82 2.36
C TYR A 797 1.75 -15.67 0.89
N LEU A 798 0.99 -16.28 -0.04
CA LEU A 798 1.23 -16.12 -1.48
C LEU A 798 1.06 -14.66 -1.98
N ARG A 799 0.05 -13.92 -1.50
CA ARG A 799 -0.16 -12.50 -1.85
C ARG A 799 0.95 -11.61 -1.26
N THR A 800 1.30 -11.85 0.00
CA THR A 800 2.38 -11.15 0.69
C THR A 800 3.72 -11.40 0.03
N LEU A 801 3.99 -12.65 -0.38
CA LEU A 801 5.19 -13.02 -1.13
C LEU A 801 5.24 -12.34 -2.50
N TYR A 802 4.13 -12.27 -3.24
CA TYR A 802 4.05 -11.52 -4.50
C TYR A 802 4.46 -10.07 -4.33
N LYS A 803 3.87 -9.38 -3.33
CA LYS A 803 4.18 -7.98 -3.02
C LYS A 803 5.65 -7.80 -2.67
N ALA A 804 6.20 -8.67 -1.82
CA ALA A 804 7.57 -8.56 -1.35
C ALA A 804 8.61 -8.79 -2.46
N ILE A 805 8.46 -9.84 -3.27
CA ILE A 805 9.36 -10.12 -4.40
C ILE A 805 9.24 -8.99 -5.45
N LYS A 806 8.02 -8.53 -5.77
CA LYS A 806 7.83 -7.43 -6.72
C LYS A 806 8.54 -6.16 -6.23
N ALA A 807 8.33 -5.76 -4.98
CA ALA A 807 8.93 -4.54 -4.45
C ALA A 807 10.46 -4.61 -4.43
N TYR A 808 11.05 -5.79 -4.21
CA TYR A 808 12.50 -5.95 -4.27
C TYR A 808 13.05 -5.98 -5.71
N ASP A 809 12.34 -6.56 -6.69
CA ASP A 809 12.69 -6.40 -8.11
C ASP A 809 12.60 -4.92 -8.53
N ASP A 810 11.50 -4.23 -8.18
CA ASP A 810 11.35 -2.78 -8.43
C ASP A 810 12.50 -1.97 -7.80
N PHE A 811 12.95 -2.32 -6.59
CA PHE A 811 14.12 -1.72 -5.93
C PHE A 811 15.41 -1.95 -6.74
N LEU A 812 15.70 -3.21 -7.12
CA LEU A 812 16.92 -3.55 -7.86
C LEU A 812 16.99 -2.80 -9.19
N TRP A 813 15.91 -2.80 -9.98
CA TRP A 813 15.88 -2.12 -11.28
C TRP A 813 15.82 -0.59 -11.17
N LYS A 814 15.47 -0.03 -10.01
CA LYS A 814 15.52 1.42 -9.77
C LYS A 814 16.89 1.90 -9.29
N TYR A 815 17.62 1.09 -8.51
CA TYR A 815 18.82 1.53 -7.79
C TYR A 815 20.07 0.70 -8.05
N ARG A 816 20.03 -0.33 -8.92
CA ARG A 816 21.19 -1.15 -9.28
C ARG A 816 21.37 -1.31 -10.80
N ASP A 817 20.64 -0.58 -11.63
CA ASP A 817 20.90 -0.38 -13.06
C ASP A 817 21.24 1.11 -13.22
N SER A 818 22.43 1.52 -12.77
CA SER A 818 22.73 2.94 -12.46
C SER A 818 23.07 3.76 -13.69
N ASP A 819 23.59 3.11 -14.74
CA ASP A 819 23.77 3.69 -16.07
C ASP A 819 22.56 3.47 -17.01
N GLY A 820 21.58 2.65 -16.59
CA GLY A 820 20.37 2.33 -17.33
C GLY A 820 20.59 1.43 -18.56
N ASN A 821 21.71 0.70 -18.61
CA ASN A 821 22.03 -0.17 -19.75
C ASN A 821 21.28 -1.52 -19.73
N GLY A 822 20.56 -1.81 -18.64
CA GLY A 822 19.79 -3.02 -18.45
C GLY A 822 20.56 -4.18 -17.80
N CYS A 823 21.72 -3.91 -17.18
CA CYS A 823 22.51 -4.90 -16.43
C CYS A 823 22.61 -4.49 -14.96
N LEU A 824 22.20 -5.38 -14.05
CA LEU A 824 22.25 -5.08 -12.62
C LEU A 824 23.67 -5.14 -12.05
N GLU A 825 23.96 -4.21 -11.15
CA GLU A 825 25.29 -3.89 -10.65
C GLU A 825 25.50 -4.31 -9.19
N SER A 826 26.63 -4.96 -8.91
CA SER A 826 27.18 -5.10 -7.55
C SER A 826 28.03 -3.87 -7.20
N TRP A 827 27.96 -3.38 -5.96
CA TRP A 827 28.66 -2.17 -5.50
C TRP A 827 29.62 -2.41 -4.33
N SER A 828 29.65 -3.62 -3.78
CA SER A 828 30.54 -4.03 -2.70
C SER A 828 30.67 -5.55 -2.64
N VAL A 829 31.75 -6.04 -2.01
CA VAL A 829 32.04 -7.48 -1.88
C VAL A 829 30.85 -8.21 -1.24
N TRP A 830 30.28 -7.64 -0.16
CA TRP A 830 29.15 -8.20 0.58
C TRP A 830 27.78 -8.11 -0.11
N ASP A 831 27.68 -7.46 -1.27
CA ASP A 831 26.48 -7.64 -2.09
C ASP A 831 26.38 -9.10 -2.60
N THR A 832 27.51 -9.81 -2.68
CA THR A 832 27.64 -11.10 -3.41
C THR A 832 27.89 -12.37 -2.57
N ALA A 833 28.04 -12.27 -1.24
CA ALA A 833 28.53 -13.35 -0.34
C ALA A 833 30.04 -13.65 -0.38
N GLU A 834 30.77 -13.14 -1.37
CA GLU A 834 32.09 -13.65 -1.72
C GLU A 834 33.23 -12.96 -0.95
N ASP A 835 33.21 -13.11 0.37
CA ASP A 835 34.21 -12.58 1.31
C ASP A 835 35.66 -12.76 0.84
N ASN A 836 36.43 -11.67 0.90
CA ASN A 836 37.84 -11.60 0.54
C ASN A 836 38.19 -12.04 -0.90
N SER A 837 37.21 -12.27 -1.79
CA SER A 837 37.49 -12.79 -3.13
C SER A 837 38.35 -11.85 -3.99
N THR A 838 39.39 -12.44 -4.59
CA THR A 838 40.18 -11.83 -5.66
C THR A 838 39.39 -11.52 -6.93
N ARG A 839 38.13 -11.99 -7.06
CA ARG A 839 37.15 -11.47 -8.04
C ARG A 839 37.07 -9.94 -8.00
N PHE A 840 37.20 -9.34 -6.82
CA PHE A 840 37.11 -7.89 -6.60
C PHE A 840 38.48 -7.20 -6.41
N ALA A 841 39.59 -7.84 -6.81
CA ALA A 841 40.92 -7.29 -6.65
C ALA A 841 41.06 -5.91 -7.33
N GLY A 842 41.65 -4.95 -6.61
CA GLY A 842 41.84 -3.57 -7.08
C GLY A 842 40.79 -2.56 -6.59
N THR A 843 39.69 -3.02 -5.98
CA THR A 843 38.72 -2.13 -5.33
C THR A 843 39.29 -1.46 -4.07
N LYS A 844 38.82 -0.25 -3.76
CA LYS A 844 39.06 0.44 -2.48
C LYS A 844 38.10 -0.02 -1.38
N LEU A 845 37.06 -0.79 -1.72
CA LEU A 845 36.00 -1.27 -0.82
C LEU A 845 36.21 -2.73 -0.34
N TYR A 846 37.46 -3.20 -0.30
CA TYR A 846 37.82 -4.61 -0.09
C TYR A 846 37.36 -5.21 1.27
N GLY A 847 36.98 -4.37 2.24
CA GLY A 847 36.70 -4.78 3.62
C GLY A 847 35.36 -4.30 4.18
N GLY A 848 34.33 -4.08 3.34
CA GLY A 848 33.03 -3.70 3.87
C GLY A 848 31.91 -3.53 2.83
N GLY A 849 30.67 -3.58 3.33
CA GLY A 849 29.46 -3.32 2.57
C GLY A 849 29.25 -1.84 2.27
N TYR A 850 28.63 -1.55 1.12
CA TYR A 850 28.35 -0.20 0.67
C TYR A 850 26.85 0.17 0.81
N GLY A 851 26.49 0.83 1.91
CA GLY A 851 25.10 1.02 2.33
C GLY A 851 24.29 2.10 1.61
N LYS A 852 24.90 2.85 0.67
CA LYS A 852 24.20 3.93 -0.05
C LYS A 852 23.34 3.38 -1.19
N ASP A 853 22.39 4.21 -1.63
CA ASP A 853 21.50 3.91 -2.76
C ASP A 853 21.93 4.63 -4.06
N THR A 854 23.19 5.11 -4.14
CA THR A 854 23.88 5.63 -5.35
C THR A 854 25.27 5.01 -5.50
N PRO A 855 25.77 4.72 -6.71
CA PRO A 855 26.97 3.90 -6.92
C PRO A 855 28.24 4.50 -6.29
N PRO A 856 29.22 3.66 -5.90
CA PRO A 856 30.50 4.09 -5.34
C PRO A 856 31.41 4.74 -6.40
N GLN A 857 32.30 5.63 -5.96
CA GLN A 857 33.43 6.11 -6.77
C GLN A 857 34.64 5.20 -6.55
N ASP A 858 34.71 4.11 -7.30
CA ASP A 858 35.72 3.07 -7.14
C ASP A 858 36.38 2.69 -8.48
N PRO A 859 37.63 2.17 -8.51
CA PRO A 859 38.26 1.72 -9.75
C PRO A 859 37.68 0.44 -10.35
N VAL A 860 36.87 -0.31 -9.59
CA VAL A 860 36.27 -1.58 -10.03
C VAL A 860 34.75 -1.52 -10.00
N TYR A 861 34.15 -0.99 -8.92
CA TYR A 861 32.69 -0.82 -8.81
C TYR A 861 32.18 0.46 -9.50
N PRO A 862 30.93 0.47 -10.03
CA PRO A 862 29.98 -0.64 -10.09
C PRO A 862 30.44 -1.79 -11.02
N ILE A 863 30.09 -3.03 -10.66
CA ILE A 863 30.37 -4.23 -11.47
C ILE A 863 29.06 -4.76 -12.03
N GLU A 864 28.94 -4.85 -13.35
CA GLU A 864 27.79 -5.48 -14.00
C GLU A 864 27.82 -6.99 -13.70
N SER A 865 26.88 -7.46 -12.87
CA SER A 865 27.03 -8.71 -12.12
C SER A 865 26.10 -9.80 -12.63
N LEU A 866 26.70 -10.95 -12.96
CA LEU A 866 25.94 -12.14 -13.36
C LEU A 866 24.99 -12.64 -12.26
N ASP A 867 25.39 -12.50 -10.98
CA ASP A 867 24.61 -13.02 -9.85
C ASP A 867 23.35 -12.20 -9.57
N LEU A 868 23.44 -10.86 -9.62
CA LEU A 868 22.26 -9.98 -9.51
C LEU A 868 21.28 -10.20 -10.66
N MET A 869 21.82 -10.29 -11.89
CA MET A 869 21.02 -10.60 -13.08
C MET A 869 20.36 -11.97 -12.95
N GLY A 870 21.09 -12.96 -12.43
CA GLY A 870 20.56 -14.28 -12.18
C GLY A 870 19.42 -14.28 -11.14
N TYR A 871 19.62 -13.60 -10.02
CA TYR A 871 18.59 -13.46 -9.01
C TYR A 871 17.31 -12.78 -9.56
N SER A 872 17.43 -11.68 -10.31
CA SER A 872 16.25 -11.02 -10.89
C SER A 872 15.53 -11.91 -11.91
N HIS A 873 16.26 -12.68 -12.72
CA HIS A 873 15.64 -13.68 -13.60
C HIS A 873 14.82 -14.73 -12.82
N ASP A 874 15.35 -15.28 -11.72
CA ASP A 874 14.61 -16.23 -10.87
C ASP A 874 13.41 -15.55 -10.20
N ALA A 875 13.59 -14.35 -9.62
CA ALA A 875 12.53 -13.56 -9.01
C ALA A 875 11.38 -13.27 -9.97
N ARG A 876 11.67 -12.87 -11.22
CA ARG A 876 10.68 -12.60 -12.27
C ARG A 876 9.99 -13.89 -12.75
N THR A 877 10.72 -14.99 -12.88
CA THR A 877 10.15 -16.31 -13.18
C THR A 877 9.20 -16.79 -12.08
N ILE A 878 9.55 -16.53 -10.81
CA ILE A 878 8.72 -16.83 -9.65
C ILE A 878 7.49 -15.91 -9.59
N LEU A 879 7.62 -14.62 -9.89
CA LEU A 879 6.50 -13.69 -10.00
C LEU A 879 5.48 -14.12 -11.07
N ALA A 880 5.95 -14.59 -12.23
CA ALA A 880 5.07 -15.16 -13.27
C ALA A 880 4.26 -16.35 -12.74
N ARG A 881 4.91 -17.29 -12.04
CA ARG A 881 4.24 -18.45 -11.41
C ARG A 881 3.25 -18.03 -10.32
N ILE A 882 3.60 -17.06 -9.48
CA ILE A 882 2.70 -16.54 -8.45
C ILE A 882 1.50 -15.83 -9.09
N SER A 883 1.70 -15.10 -10.19
CA SER A 883 0.64 -14.47 -10.96
C SER A 883 -0.40 -15.47 -11.49
N VAL A 884 0.03 -16.65 -11.96
CA VAL A 884 -0.87 -17.76 -12.32
C VAL A 884 -1.67 -18.25 -11.11
N LEU A 885 -0.98 -18.50 -9.98
CA LEU A 885 -1.61 -19.00 -8.75
C LEU A 885 -2.59 -18.01 -8.11
N LEU A 886 -2.37 -16.70 -8.29
CA LEU A 886 -3.24 -15.63 -7.84
C LEU A 886 -4.36 -15.28 -8.85
N GLY A 887 -4.22 -15.66 -10.12
CA GLY A 887 -5.16 -15.28 -11.18
C GLY A 887 -5.16 -13.77 -11.49
N ASN A 888 -4.02 -13.09 -11.32
CA ASN A 888 -3.94 -11.62 -11.41
C ASN A 888 -3.69 -11.06 -12.82
N GLY A 889 -3.53 -11.93 -13.83
CA GLY A 889 -3.32 -11.54 -15.24
C GLY A 889 -1.90 -11.12 -15.63
N LEU A 890 -0.95 -11.04 -14.69
CA LEU A 890 0.40 -10.48 -14.93
C LEU A 890 1.47 -11.52 -15.31
N GLU A 891 1.09 -12.79 -15.52
CA GLU A 891 2.01 -13.88 -15.91
C GLU A 891 2.84 -13.51 -17.15
N LYS A 892 2.18 -12.98 -18.19
CA LYS A 892 2.82 -12.64 -19.47
C LYS A 892 3.89 -11.55 -19.28
N GLU A 893 3.55 -10.48 -18.55
CA GLU A 893 4.47 -9.37 -18.28
C GLU A 893 5.72 -9.85 -17.54
N TRP A 894 5.55 -10.66 -16.49
CA TRP A 894 6.69 -11.21 -15.74
C TRP A 894 7.52 -12.20 -16.57
N THR A 895 6.90 -12.97 -17.45
CA THR A 895 7.58 -13.87 -18.37
C THR A 895 8.42 -13.10 -19.39
N GLU A 896 7.89 -12.01 -19.96
CA GLU A 896 8.60 -11.13 -20.88
C GLU A 896 9.76 -10.39 -20.18
N LYS A 897 9.55 -9.91 -18.95
CA LYS A 897 10.61 -9.32 -18.10
C LYS A 897 11.71 -10.32 -17.75
N ALA A 898 11.38 -11.56 -17.38
CA ALA A 898 12.36 -12.61 -17.12
C ALA A 898 13.16 -12.96 -18.39
N LYS A 899 12.49 -13.05 -19.55
CA LYS A 899 13.13 -13.28 -20.84
C LYS A 899 14.14 -12.17 -21.17
N SER A 900 13.79 -10.90 -20.96
CA SER A 900 14.68 -9.76 -21.20
C SER A 900 16.01 -9.89 -20.43
N VAL A 901 15.95 -10.27 -19.15
CA VAL A 901 17.15 -10.50 -18.32
C VAL A 901 18.00 -11.65 -18.87
N ARG A 902 17.37 -12.75 -19.32
CA ARG A 902 18.06 -13.88 -19.95
C ARG A 902 18.73 -13.49 -21.27
N ASP A 903 18.02 -12.77 -22.12
CA ASP A 903 18.52 -12.29 -23.41
C ASP A 903 19.74 -11.37 -23.19
N LYS A 904 19.67 -10.45 -22.21
CA LYS A 904 20.83 -9.61 -21.80
C LYS A 904 22.01 -10.44 -21.28
N ILE A 905 21.81 -11.46 -20.43
CA ILE A 905 22.91 -12.34 -19.98
C ILE A 905 23.60 -12.99 -21.19
N ARG A 906 22.84 -13.57 -22.12
CA ARG A 906 23.36 -14.20 -23.34
C ARG A 906 24.10 -13.22 -24.25
N ASP A 907 23.55 -12.04 -24.48
CA ASP A 907 24.06 -11.11 -25.49
C ASP A 907 25.21 -10.24 -24.97
N TYR A 908 25.44 -10.21 -23.65
CA TYR A 908 26.31 -9.23 -23.01
C TYR A 908 27.30 -9.77 -21.97
N LEU A 909 26.92 -10.76 -21.15
CA LEU A 909 27.81 -11.34 -20.13
C LEU A 909 28.42 -12.68 -20.57
N TRP A 910 27.76 -13.41 -21.47
CA TRP A 910 28.24 -14.69 -22.01
C TRP A 910 29.31 -14.49 -23.10
N ASP A 911 30.40 -15.26 -23.01
CA ASP A 911 31.46 -15.32 -24.02
C ASP A 911 31.38 -16.66 -24.77
N GLU A 912 30.91 -16.59 -26.02
CA GLU A 912 30.75 -17.77 -26.89
C GLU A 912 32.08 -18.41 -27.32
N GLN A 913 33.23 -17.74 -27.19
CA GLN A 913 34.52 -18.40 -27.42
C GLN A 913 34.95 -19.17 -26.17
N ARG A 914 34.69 -18.61 -24.99
CA ARG A 914 35.11 -19.15 -23.69
C ARG A 914 34.09 -20.05 -22.99
N GLY A 915 32.90 -20.28 -23.54
CA GLY A 915 31.93 -21.26 -23.01
C GLY A 915 31.42 -20.95 -21.59
N ALA A 916 31.49 -19.68 -21.18
CA ALA A 916 31.16 -19.21 -19.85
C ALA A 916 30.74 -17.74 -19.87
N ALA A 917 30.04 -17.29 -18.82
CA ALA A 917 29.73 -15.90 -18.57
C ALA A 917 30.71 -15.26 -17.58
N PHE A 918 30.90 -13.95 -17.75
CA PHE A 918 31.85 -13.11 -17.02
C PHE A 918 31.20 -11.78 -16.65
N ASP A 919 31.53 -11.27 -15.47
CA ASP A 919 31.14 -9.91 -15.06
C ASP A 919 31.87 -8.84 -15.90
N ARG A 920 31.44 -7.58 -15.77
CA ARG A 920 32.15 -6.43 -16.36
C ARG A 920 32.44 -5.35 -15.31
N ASP A 921 33.60 -4.71 -15.46
CA ASP A 921 34.04 -3.60 -14.60
C ASP A 921 33.24 -2.30 -14.85
N CYS A 922 33.48 -1.26 -14.06
CA CYS A 922 32.86 0.06 -14.22
C CYS A 922 33.20 0.81 -15.53
N ASN A 923 33.96 0.19 -16.44
CA ASN A 923 34.23 0.66 -17.81
C ASN A 923 33.65 -0.31 -18.86
N ASN A 924 32.74 -1.18 -18.44
CA ASN A 924 32.04 -2.21 -19.20
C ASN A 924 32.99 -3.25 -19.85
N LYS A 925 34.20 -3.41 -19.31
CA LYS A 925 35.20 -4.40 -19.79
C LYS A 925 35.01 -5.73 -19.07
N VAL A 926 35.07 -6.81 -19.85
CA VAL A 926 34.99 -8.18 -19.35
C VAL A 926 36.06 -8.45 -18.29
N MET A 927 35.65 -8.86 -17.10
CA MET A 927 36.53 -9.30 -16.04
C MET A 927 37.06 -10.71 -16.38
N PRO A 928 38.37 -10.94 -16.37
CA PRO A 928 38.93 -12.14 -17.03
C PRO A 928 38.73 -13.45 -16.24
N ALA A 929 38.55 -13.37 -14.92
CA ALA A 929 38.59 -14.53 -14.02
C ALA A 929 37.44 -15.51 -14.26
N LEU A 930 37.74 -16.80 -14.43
CA LEU A 930 36.74 -17.85 -14.57
C LEU A 930 36.23 -18.29 -13.18
N ASN A 931 35.02 -17.84 -12.86
CA ASN A 931 34.44 -17.94 -11.51
C ASN A 931 33.22 -18.87 -11.44
N HIS A 932 32.98 -19.42 -10.25
CA HIS A 932 31.86 -20.32 -9.95
C HIS A 932 30.47 -19.67 -10.07
N ILE A 933 30.38 -18.35 -10.31
CA ILE A 933 29.14 -17.60 -10.61
C ILE A 933 28.36 -18.19 -11.79
N ASN A 934 29.03 -18.90 -12.70
CA ASN A 934 28.39 -19.67 -13.77
C ASN A 934 27.48 -20.79 -13.23
N LEU A 935 27.88 -21.45 -12.13
CA LEU A 935 27.04 -22.41 -11.42
C LEU A 935 25.91 -21.73 -10.65
N GLN A 936 26.10 -20.49 -10.18
CA GLN A 936 25.02 -19.67 -9.60
C GLN A 936 23.98 -19.28 -10.68
N ALA A 937 24.44 -18.87 -11.87
CA ALA A 937 23.59 -18.60 -13.03
C ALA A 937 22.75 -19.82 -13.44
N MET A 938 23.33 -21.04 -13.34
CA MET A 938 22.59 -22.30 -13.48
C MET A 938 21.59 -22.53 -12.35
N TYR A 939 21.91 -22.25 -11.08
CA TYR A 939 20.95 -22.33 -9.96
C TYR A 939 19.70 -21.48 -10.26
N PHE A 940 19.87 -20.28 -10.81
CA PHE A 940 18.77 -19.37 -11.18
C PHE A 940 18.02 -19.76 -12.48
N GLY A 941 18.44 -20.83 -13.16
CA GLY A 941 17.84 -21.28 -14.41
C GLY A 941 17.96 -20.26 -15.55
N THR A 942 19.00 -19.42 -15.51
CA THR A 942 19.19 -18.32 -16.47
C THR A 942 19.70 -18.80 -17.81
N PHE A 943 20.67 -19.71 -17.80
CA PHE A 943 21.31 -20.26 -19.00
C PHE A 943 20.30 -21.07 -19.83
N SER A 944 20.52 -21.10 -21.15
CA SER A 944 19.93 -22.14 -21.99
C SER A 944 20.55 -23.50 -21.63
N GLN A 945 19.91 -24.61 -22.04
CA GLN A 945 20.53 -25.93 -21.88
C GLN A 945 21.89 -26.01 -22.59
N GLU A 946 22.04 -25.33 -23.73
CA GLU A 946 23.29 -25.29 -24.50
C GLU A 946 24.42 -24.54 -23.75
N MET A 947 24.12 -23.37 -23.19
CA MET A 947 25.09 -22.61 -22.36
C MET A 947 25.50 -23.41 -21.11
N ALA A 948 24.54 -24.04 -20.43
CA ALA A 948 24.83 -24.90 -19.28
C ALA A 948 25.64 -26.14 -19.68
N ASP A 949 25.31 -26.79 -20.80
CA ASP A 949 26.05 -27.93 -21.33
C ASP A 949 27.50 -27.59 -21.68
N ARG A 950 27.74 -26.41 -22.27
CA ARG A 950 29.09 -25.91 -22.55
C ARG A 950 29.86 -25.67 -21.27
N PHE A 951 29.34 -24.85 -20.35
CA PHE A 951 30.01 -24.59 -19.08
C PHE A 951 30.29 -25.88 -18.30
N VAL A 952 29.35 -26.83 -18.26
CA VAL A 952 29.54 -28.07 -17.51
C VAL A 952 30.63 -28.96 -18.14
N LYS A 953 30.60 -29.17 -19.46
CA LYS A 953 31.49 -30.11 -20.15
C LYS A 953 32.89 -29.55 -20.40
N GLU A 954 33.00 -28.24 -20.60
CA GLU A 954 34.28 -27.58 -20.90
C GLU A 954 35.00 -27.12 -19.63
N HIS A 955 34.25 -26.70 -18.59
CA HIS A 955 34.82 -26.10 -17.38
C HIS A 955 34.50 -26.85 -16.09
N LEU A 956 33.21 -27.04 -15.76
CA LEU A 956 32.81 -27.56 -14.43
C LEU A 956 33.40 -28.95 -14.14
N LEU A 957 33.44 -29.82 -15.15
CA LEU A 957 33.95 -31.19 -15.07
C LEU A 957 35.46 -31.31 -15.38
N SER A 958 36.15 -30.20 -15.65
CA SER A 958 37.60 -30.20 -15.86
C SER A 958 38.37 -30.31 -14.52
N PRO A 959 39.22 -31.33 -14.33
CA PRO A 959 40.02 -31.48 -13.10
C PRO A 959 41.03 -30.36 -12.86
N GLU A 960 41.44 -29.66 -13.93
CA GLU A 960 42.36 -28.52 -13.90
C GLU A 960 41.64 -27.18 -13.58
N GLU A 961 40.31 -27.20 -13.47
CA GLU A 961 39.49 -26.01 -13.21
C GLU A 961 38.62 -26.18 -11.96
N PHE A 962 37.45 -26.81 -12.10
CA PHE A 962 36.46 -26.92 -11.02
C PHE A 962 36.23 -28.35 -10.50
N TRP A 963 36.73 -29.38 -11.20
CA TRP A 963 36.52 -30.79 -10.84
C TRP A 963 37.70 -31.42 -10.10
N THR A 964 38.31 -30.62 -9.23
CA THR A 964 39.39 -30.97 -8.31
C THR A 964 39.07 -32.20 -7.44
N PRO A 965 40.07 -32.81 -6.75
CA PRO A 965 39.84 -33.92 -5.82
C PRO A 965 38.66 -33.68 -4.87
N MET A 966 38.55 -32.48 -4.31
CA MET A 966 37.32 -31.92 -3.74
C MET A 966 36.81 -30.78 -4.66
N PRO A 967 35.76 -31.01 -5.48
CA PRO A 967 35.31 -30.07 -6.52
C PRO A 967 34.71 -28.76 -6.02
N LEU A 968 34.33 -27.90 -6.97
CA LEU A 968 33.66 -26.60 -6.79
C LEU A 968 34.51 -25.51 -6.10
N PRO A 969 35.79 -25.32 -6.47
CA PRO A 969 36.54 -24.13 -6.07
C PRO A 969 35.83 -22.86 -6.55
N SER A 970 35.94 -21.78 -5.79
CA SER A 970 35.24 -20.51 -6.07
C SER A 970 35.75 -19.80 -7.34
N ILE A 971 37.00 -20.06 -7.72
CA ILE A 971 37.68 -19.65 -8.96
C ILE A 971 38.33 -20.90 -9.55
N ALA A 972 38.38 -21.04 -10.88
CA ALA A 972 39.04 -22.16 -11.56
C ALA A 972 40.53 -22.26 -11.16
N VAL A 973 41.03 -23.48 -10.89
CA VAL A 973 42.41 -23.70 -10.39
C VAL A 973 43.50 -23.19 -11.35
N ASN A 974 43.27 -23.27 -12.66
CA ASN A 974 44.19 -22.78 -13.69
C ASN A 974 44.17 -21.24 -13.87
N ASP A 975 43.26 -20.51 -13.22
CA ASP A 975 43.13 -19.07 -13.37
C ASP A 975 44.18 -18.31 -12.52
N PRO A 976 44.85 -17.27 -13.03
CA PRO A 976 45.78 -16.45 -12.25
C PRO A 976 45.19 -15.81 -10.98
N ALA A 977 43.87 -15.61 -10.93
CA ALA A 977 43.17 -15.12 -9.75
C ALA A 977 43.14 -16.17 -8.61
N PHE A 978 43.21 -17.48 -8.89
CA PHE A 978 43.12 -18.54 -7.89
C PHE A 978 44.12 -18.41 -6.74
N LYS A 979 43.67 -18.56 -5.50
CA LYS A 979 44.52 -18.59 -4.29
C LYS A 979 44.11 -19.78 -3.42
N ASN A 980 45.04 -20.67 -3.10
CA ASN A 980 44.80 -21.69 -2.08
C ASN A 980 45.20 -21.21 -0.67
N VAL A 981 44.23 -20.72 0.11
CA VAL A 981 44.46 -20.14 1.44
C VAL A 981 43.60 -20.83 2.52
N PRO A 982 44.11 -20.95 3.76
CA PRO A 982 43.40 -21.66 4.82
C PRO A 982 42.40 -20.78 5.59
N THR A 983 42.37 -19.46 5.40
CA THR A 983 41.41 -18.52 6.02
C THR A 983 40.18 -18.31 5.13
N ASN A 984 39.08 -17.76 5.69
CA ASN A 984 37.82 -17.55 4.95
C ASN A 984 38.06 -16.67 3.72
N ASP A 985 37.96 -17.25 2.54
CA ASP A 985 38.30 -16.59 1.28
C ASP A 985 37.57 -17.25 0.09
N TRP A 986 37.00 -16.43 -0.77
CA TRP A 986 36.30 -16.88 -1.99
C TRP A 986 37.17 -16.76 -3.26
N SER A 987 38.49 -16.93 -3.13
CA SER A 987 39.47 -16.93 -4.23
C SER A 987 39.89 -18.31 -4.73
N GLY A 988 39.27 -19.40 -4.28
CA GLY A 988 39.67 -20.73 -4.73
C GLY A 988 39.19 -21.92 -3.90
N GLN A 989 38.73 -21.75 -2.66
CA GLN A 989 38.25 -22.91 -1.90
C GLN A 989 36.79 -23.24 -2.26
N PRO A 990 36.44 -24.53 -2.31
CA PRO A 990 35.06 -24.98 -2.16
C PRO A 990 34.51 -24.58 -0.80
N GLN A 991 33.33 -23.94 -0.83
CA GLN A 991 32.59 -23.51 0.36
C GLN A 991 31.37 -24.41 0.57
N GLY A 992 30.87 -24.52 1.79
CA GLY A 992 29.63 -25.25 2.08
C GLY A 992 28.44 -24.76 1.25
N LEU A 993 28.40 -23.47 0.94
CA LEU A 993 27.43 -22.85 0.03
C LEU A 993 27.63 -23.26 -1.44
N SER A 994 28.85 -23.53 -1.91
CA SER A 994 29.09 -24.06 -3.26
C SER A 994 28.36 -25.40 -3.44
N TYR A 995 28.43 -26.27 -2.43
CA TYR A 995 27.75 -27.55 -2.41
C TYR A 995 26.23 -27.44 -2.28
N GLU A 996 25.71 -26.44 -1.56
CA GLU A 996 24.27 -26.15 -1.48
C GLU A 996 23.72 -25.66 -2.82
N ARG A 997 24.42 -24.72 -3.47
CA ARG A 997 24.05 -24.10 -4.75
C ARG A 997 24.14 -25.10 -5.92
N ALA A 998 25.15 -25.97 -5.91
CA ALA A 998 25.34 -27.02 -6.94
C ALA A 998 24.12 -27.94 -7.10
N ILE A 999 23.36 -28.15 -6.02
CA ILE A 999 22.18 -29.01 -6.01
C ILE A 999 21.15 -28.58 -7.07
N ARG A 1000 20.56 -27.39 -6.92
CA ARG A 1000 19.58 -26.88 -7.89
C ARG A 1000 20.25 -26.52 -9.22
N GLY A 1001 21.50 -26.05 -9.18
CA GLY A 1001 22.28 -25.75 -10.38
C GLY A 1001 22.39 -26.93 -11.35
N LEU A 1002 22.76 -28.11 -10.86
CA LEU A 1002 22.87 -29.31 -11.69
C LEU A 1002 21.50 -29.95 -12.00
N GLU A 1003 20.54 -29.91 -11.06
CA GLU A 1003 19.20 -30.48 -11.27
C GLU A 1003 18.39 -29.74 -12.34
N ASN A 1004 18.52 -28.41 -12.43
CA ASN A 1004 17.84 -27.61 -13.46
C ASN A 1004 18.20 -28.05 -14.90
N TYR A 1005 19.39 -28.63 -15.10
CA TYR A 1005 19.96 -28.99 -16.41
C TYR A 1005 20.24 -30.50 -16.58
N GLY A 1006 19.81 -31.34 -15.63
CA GLY A 1006 19.83 -32.79 -15.75
C GLY A 1006 21.12 -33.52 -15.33
N TYR A 1007 22.09 -32.83 -14.71
CA TYR A 1007 23.40 -33.39 -14.32
C TYR A 1007 23.36 -34.11 -12.97
N LEU A 1008 22.50 -35.14 -12.87
CA LEU A 1008 22.24 -35.86 -11.62
C LEU A 1008 23.34 -36.84 -11.21
N SER A 1009 24.10 -37.36 -12.17
CA SER A 1009 25.20 -38.30 -11.95
C SER A 1009 26.41 -37.59 -11.35
N GLU A 1010 26.68 -36.38 -11.83
CA GLU A 1010 27.68 -35.46 -11.34
C GLU A 1010 27.32 -35.00 -9.92
N LEU A 1011 26.04 -34.68 -9.69
CA LEU A 1011 25.51 -34.36 -8.37
C LEU A 1011 25.66 -35.52 -7.37
N ALA A 1012 25.50 -36.77 -7.80
CA ALA A 1012 25.73 -37.93 -6.96
C ALA A 1012 27.20 -38.06 -6.53
N VAL A 1013 28.15 -37.80 -7.44
CA VAL A 1013 29.58 -37.76 -7.12
C VAL A 1013 29.91 -36.64 -6.11
N LEU A 1014 29.32 -35.45 -6.26
CA LEU A 1014 29.51 -34.34 -5.31
C LEU A 1014 28.99 -34.70 -3.91
N GLY A 1015 27.81 -35.30 -3.83
CA GLY A 1015 27.21 -35.70 -2.55
C GLY A 1015 28.02 -36.77 -1.83
N GLU A 1016 28.49 -37.78 -2.57
CA GLU A 1016 29.38 -38.82 -2.03
C GLU A 1016 30.70 -38.23 -1.50
N LYS A 1017 31.34 -37.32 -2.25
CA LYS A 1017 32.55 -36.62 -1.81
C LYS A 1017 32.30 -35.78 -0.54
N LEU A 1018 31.20 -35.03 -0.46
CA LEU A 1018 30.87 -34.21 0.70
C LEU A 1018 30.57 -35.05 1.96
N ILE A 1019 29.80 -36.12 1.79
CA ILE A 1019 29.49 -37.10 2.85
C ILE A 1019 30.78 -37.72 3.39
N HIS A 1020 31.69 -38.16 2.50
CA HIS A 1020 32.98 -38.70 2.93
C HIS A 1020 33.86 -37.64 3.61
N CYS A 1021 33.92 -36.42 3.07
CA CYS A 1021 34.71 -35.30 3.59
C CYS A 1021 34.37 -35.01 5.06
N TYR A 1022 33.10 -34.69 5.37
CA TYR A 1022 32.73 -34.38 6.76
C TYR A 1022 32.65 -35.63 7.64
N GLY A 1023 32.20 -36.77 7.09
CA GLY A 1023 32.05 -38.03 7.85
C GLY A 1023 33.37 -38.64 8.31
N SER A 1024 34.44 -38.49 7.53
CA SER A 1024 35.79 -38.92 7.92
C SER A 1024 36.50 -37.94 8.86
N GLN A 1025 36.13 -36.65 8.84
CA GLN A 1025 36.78 -35.58 9.59
C GLN A 1025 36.02 -35.20 10.88
N ASN A 1026 35.71 -36.20 11.68
CA ASN A 1026 35.04 -36.09 12.99
C ASN A 1026 33.64 -35.42 12.96
N ASN A 1027 32.96 -35.42 11.81
CA ASN A 1027 31.62 -34.81 11.63
C ASN A 1027 31.59 -33.32 12.02
N ARG A 1028 32.64 -32.57 11.67
CA ARG A 1028 32.75 -31.13 11.90
C ARG A 1028 32.33 -30.37 10.64
N PHE A 1029 31.30 -29.54 10.75
CA PHE A 1029 30.73 -28.80 9.62
C PHE A 1029 31.32 -27.39 9.55
N THR A 1030 32.46 -27.26 8.87
CA THR A 1030 33.14 -25.97 8.64
C THR A 1030 32.66 -25.33 7.34
N GLN A 1031 32.89 -24.03 7.18
CA GLN A 1031 32.54 -23.30 5.96
C GLN A 1031 33.39 -23.74 4.75
N GLN A 1032 34.70 -23.93 4.94
CA GLN A 1032 35.69 -24.04 3.87
C GLN A 1032 36.43 -25.38 3.85
N ILE A 1033 36.71 -25.88 2.65
CA ILE A 1033 37.38 -27.16 2.40
C ILE A 1033 38.54 -26.93 1.41
N ASP A 1034 39.68 -27.60 1.60
CA ASP A 1034 40.80 -27.53 0.66
C ASP A 1034 40.50 -28.33 -0.63
N PRO A 1035 40.63 -27.74 -1.84
CA PRO A 1035 40.22 -28.38 -3.10
C PRO A 1035 41.05 -29.61 -3.50
N PHE A 1036 42.29 -29.73 -3.02
CA PHE A 1036 43.23 -30.78 -3.45
C PHE A 1036 43.31 -31.95 -2.47
N THR A 1037 43.20 -31.66 -1.18
CA THR A 1037 43.33 -32.64 -0.09
C THR A 1037 41.98 -33.04 0.52
N GLY A 1038 40.93 -32.24 0.31
CA GLY A 1038 39.63 -32.43 0.96
C GLY A 1038 39.64 -32.13 2.46
N LEU A 1039 40.71 -31.54 3.00
CA LEU A 1039 40.80 -31.22 4.42
C LEU A 1039 39.91 -30.03 4.78
N ILE A 1040 39.16 -30.16 5.89
CA ILE A 1040 38.36 -29.04 6.42
C ILE A 1040 39.25 -27.99 7.10
N SER A 1041 39.02 -26.71 6.82
CA SER A 1041 39.78 -25.65 7.49
C SER A 1041 39.14 -25.22 8.81
N SER A 1042 39.89 -25.38 9.90
CA SER A 1042 39.57 -24.78 11.20
C SER A 1042 40.14 -23.37 11.41
N LEU A 1043 40.73 -22.78 10.35
CA LEU A 1043 41.23 -21.40 10.34
C LEU A 1043 40.32 -20.46 9.55
N ALA A 1044 39.60 -20.98 8.54
CA ALA A 1044 38.54 -20.27 7.85
C ALA A 1044 37.36 -20.05 8.77
N ASP A 1045 37.00 -21.09 9.52
CA ASP A 1045 36.16 -20.95 10.70
C ASP A 1045 36.70 -21.78 11.88
N LYS A 1046 36.82 -21.16 13.07
CA LYS A 1046 37.11 -21.88 14.32
C LYS A 1046 35.93 -22.74 14.79
N ARG A 1047 34.76 -22.56 14.18
CA ARG A 1047 33.43 -23.04 14.59
C ARG A 1047 33.05 -24.21 13.67
N THR A 1048 32.24 -25.15 14.15
CA THR A 1048 32.12 -26.51 13.57
C THR A 1048 30.69 -26.92 13.28
N ASP A 1049 29.83 -25.91 13.21
CA ASP A 1049 28.38 -25.93 13.25
C ASP A 1049 27.79 -24.97 12.20
N TYR A 1050 28.47 -24.79 11.06
CA TYR A 1050 28.05 -23.89 9.99
C TYR A 1050 26.82 -24.45 9.25
N THR A 1051 25.69 -23.74 9.29
CA THR A 1051 24.38 -24.21 8.81
C THR A 1051 24.40 -24.69 7.34
N PRO A 1052 24.95 -23.96 6.35
CA PRO A 1052 25.00 -24.43 4.95
C PRO A 1052 25.74 -25.76 4.76
N ALA A 1053 26.83 -26.00 5.50
CA ALA A 1053 27.56 -27.26 5.47
C ALA A 1053 26.75 -28.42 6.10
N ILE A 1054 26.06 -28.15 7.22
CA ILE A 1054 25.18 -29.14 7.88
C ILE A 1054 24.01 -29.50 6.96
N ILE A 1055 23.30 -28.50 6.44
CA ILE A 1055 22.06 -28.72 5.68
C ILE A 1055 22.34 -29.34 4.31
N SER A 1056 23.43 -28.94 3.65
CA SER A 1056 23.90 -29.62 2.42
C SER A 1056 24.15 -31.10 2.67
N SER A 1057 24.85 -31.46 3.76
CA SER A 1057 25.10 -32.87 4.11
C SER A 1057 23.80 -33.65 4.28
N LEU A 1058 22.82 -33.08 4.99
CA LEU A 1058 21.50 -33.68 5.17
C LEU A 1058 20.70 -33.77 3.87
N GLU A 1059 20.90 -32.84 2.95
CA GLU A 1059 20.19 -32.77 1.67
C GLU A 1059 20.74 -33.75 0.64
N TYR A 1060 22.06 -33.92 0.55
CA TYR A 1060 22.65 -34.98 -0.27
C TYR A 1060 22.20 -36.36 0.21
N ILE A 1061 22.12 -36.60 1.52
CA ILE A 1061 21.55 -37.84 2.08
C ILE A 1061 20.10 -38.05 1.59
N ALA A 1062 19.27 -37.00 1.63
CA ALA A 1062 17.90 -37.06 1.13
C ALA A 1062 17.83 -37.28 -0.39
N ARG A 1063 18.71 -36.66 -1.18
CA ARG A 1063 18.71 -36.74 -2.65
C ARG A 1063 19.29 -38.04 -3.22
N LEU A 1064 20.13 -38.75 -2.46
CA LEU A 1064 20.76 -40.00 -2.89
C LEU A 1064 20.08 -41.26 -2.32
N TYR A 1065 19.63 -41.22 -1.06
CA TYR A 1065 19.08 -42.38 -0.35
C TYR A 1065 17.69 -42.14 0.27
N GLY A 1066 17.09 -40.97 0.00
CA GLY A 1066 15.90 -40.50 0.69
C GLY A 1066 14.87 -39.87 -0.23
N ILE A 1067 14.23 -38.82 0.28
CA ILE A 1067 13.10 -38.16 -0.39
C ILE A 1067 13.32 -36.65 -0.41
N HIS A 1068 13.28 -36.08 -1.61
CA HIS A 1068 13.21 -34.66 -1.87
C HIS A 1068 11.86 -34.29 -2.51
N VAL A 1069 11.42 -33.05 -2.37
CA VAL A 1069 10.15 -32.56 -2.92
C VAL A 1069 10.41 -31.27 -3.69
N GLN A 1070 9.94 -31.18 -4.94
CA GLN A 1070 10.05 -29.97 -5.73
C GLN A 1070 8.67 -29.59 -6.26
N PHE A 1071 8.11 -28.49 -5.73
CA PHE A 1071 6.75 -28.07 -6.00
C PHE A 1071 5.69 -29.18 -5.77
N ASP A 1072 5.20 -29.81 -6.84
CA ASP A 1072 4.19 -30.89 -6.81
C ASP A 1072 4.77 -32.30 -7.07
N GLU A 1073 6.08 -32.41 -7.32
CA GLU A 1073 6.78 -33.66 -7.62
C GLU A 1073 7.60 -34.17 -6.41
N ILE A 1074 7.57 -35.48 -6.18
CA ILE A 1074 8.41 -36.17 -5.18
C ILE A 1074 9.55 -36.90 -5.91
N TYR A 1075 10.76 -36.67 -5.45
CA TYR A 1075 12.01 -37.18 -5.97
C TYR A 1075 12.56 -38.24 -4.99
N TRP A 1076 12.60 -39.49 -5.42
CA TRP A 1076 12.98 -40.64 -4.59
C TRP A 1076 14.40 -41.09 -4.94
N GLY A 1077 15.34 -40.89 -4.01
CA GLY A 1077 16.73 -41.30 -4.14
C GLY A 1077 16.90 -42.81 -3.96
N ALA A 1078 17.30 -43.49 -5.03
CA ALA A 1078 17.52 -44.94 -5.07
C ALA A 1078 18.96 -45.27 -5.50
N LEU A 1079 19.96 -44.51 -5.03
CA LEU A 1079 21.37 -44.76 -5.36
C LEU A 1079 21.87 -46.11 -4.83
N GLY A 1080 21.42 -46.49 -3.63
CA GLY A 1080 21.95 -47.63 -2.87
C GLY A 1080 23.31 -47.33 -2.22
N ARG A 1081 23.73 -48.18 -1.27
CA ARG A 1081 24.96 -47.96 -0.47
C ARG A 1081 25.85 -49.21 -0.41
N GLY A 1082 26.19 -49.76 -1.58
CA GLY A 1082 26.94 -51.02 -1.67
C GLY A 1082 26.15 -52.17 -1.03
N GLU A 1083 26.78 -52.90 -0.10
CA GLU A 1083 26.13 -53.96 0.70
C GLU A 1083 25.28 -53.42 1.87
N HIS A 1084 25.35 -52.11 2.17
CA HIS A 1084 24.65 -51.52 3.30
C HIS A 1084 23.18 -51.24 3.00
N ASP A 1085 22.30 -51.75 3.87
CA ASP A 1085 20.89 -51.36 3.93
C ASP A 1085 20.75 -49.85 4.23
N THR A 1086 19.77 -49.20 3.57
CA THR A 1086 19.30 -47.83 3.88
C THR A 1086 17.78 -47.78 3.98
N SER A 1087 17.25 -46.92 4.86
CA SER A 1087 15.82 -46.66 5.03
C SER A 1087 15.60 -45.20 5.41
N TYR A 1088 14.86 -44.46 4.57
CA TYR A 1088 14.48 -43.06 4.81
C TYR A 1088 12.96 -42.93 4.77
N THR A 1089 12.38 -42.34 5.82
CA THR A 1089 10.96 -42.00 5.90
C THR A 1089 10.80 -40.48 6.02
N GLN A 1090 10.11 -39.87 5.05
CA GLN A 1090 9.59 -38.51 5.16
C GLN A 1090 8.15 -38.58 5.65
N HIS A 1091 7.84 -37.89 6.74
CA HIS A 1091 6.45 -37.66 7.16
C HIS A 1091 5.98 -36.30 6.67
N TRP A 1092 4.74 -36.26 6.16
CA TRP A 1092 4.07 -35.04 5.67
C TRP A 1092 2.58 -35.08 6.00
N ASP A 1093 2.19 -34.33 7.03
CA ASP A 1093 0.80 -34.13 7.46
C ASP A 1093 0.04 -35.46 7.58
N GLY A 1094 0.58 -36.35 8.41
CA GLY A 1094 0.04 -37.69 8.68
C GLY A 1094 0.33 -38.76 7.63
N ASN A 1095 0.86 -38.40 6.46
CA ASN A 1095 1.32 -39.37 5.45
C ASN A 1095 2.79 -39.70 5.65
N SER A 1096 3.15 -40.97 5.46
CA SER A 1096 4.53 -41.45 5.44
C SER A 1096 4.92 -41.81 4.01
N TYR A 1097 6.03 -41.25 3.54
CA TYR A 1097 6.67 -41.58 2.28
C TYR A 1097 7.98 -42.26 2.64
N LYS A 1098 8.20 -43.49 2.21
CA LYS A 1098 9.35 -44.30 2.63
C LYS A 1098 10.06 -44.92 1.44
N VAL A 1099 11.38 -44.74 1.39
CA VAL A 1099 12.29 -45.45 0.48
C VAL A 1099 13.22 -46.35 1.28
N SER A 1100 13.50 -47.55 0.79
CA SER A 1100 14.42 -48.50 1.42
C SER A 1100 15.22 -49.24 0.37
N SER A 1101 16.54 -49.29 0.55
CA SER A 1101 17.47 -50.01 -0.35
C SER A 1101 18.06 -51.21 0.37
N LYS A 1102 18.06 -52.38 -0.27
CA LYS A 1102 18.60 -53.64 0.26
C LYS A 1102 19.01 -54.55 -0.90
N SER A 1103 20.17 -55.21 -0.78
CA SER A 1103 20.62 -56.26 -1.73
C SER A 1103 20.59 -55.87 -3.22
N GLY A 1104 20.91 -54.61 -3.54
CA GLY A 1104 20.94 -54.10 -4.92
C GLY A 1104 19.61 -53.58 -5.48
N GLU A 1105 18.52 -53.65 -4.70
CA GLU A 1105 17.19 -53.16 -5.09
C GLU A 1105 16.66 -52.11 -4.09
N THR A 1106 15.91 -51.13 -4.59
CA THR A 1106 15.23 -50.08 -3.80
C THR A 1106 13.72 -50.19 -3.98
N THR A 1107 12.98 -50.13 -2.88
CA THR A 1107 11.51 -50.09 -2.86
C THR A 1107 11.02 -48.76 -2.30
N GLY A 1108 10.08 -48.11 -3.01
CA GLY A 1108 9.39 -46.91 -2.57
C GLY A 1108 7.94 -47.21 -2.16
N SER A 1109 7.46 -46.57 -1.11
CA SER A 1109 6.11 -46.78 -0.56
C SER A 1109 5.49 -45.50 0.01
N ILE A 1110 4.15 -45.43 -0.01
CA ILE A 1110 3.36 -44.37 0.65
C ILE A 1110 2.39 -45.06 1.61
N ASN A 1111 2.40 -44.66 2.89
CA ASN A 1111 1.58 -45.26 3.95
C ASN A 1111 1.68 -46.79 4.00
N GLY A 1112 2.90 -47.32 3.83
CA GLY A 1112 3.19 -48.76 3.77
C GLY A 1112 2.82 -49.48 2.48
N LYS A 1113 2.14 -48.82 1.53
CA LYS A 1113 1.81 -49.38 0.21
C LYS A 1113 2.95 -49.14 -0.78
N GLU A 1114 3.51 -50.20 -1.35
CA GLU A 1114 4.49 -50.11 -2.44
C GLU A 1114 3.92 -49.33 -3.64
N ILE A 1115 4.71 -48.38 -4.14
CA ILE A 1115 4.46 -47.60 -5.37
C ILE A 1115 5.42 -47.96 -6.50
N PHE A 1116 6.67 -48.27 -6.17
CA PHE A 1116 7.69 -48.76 -7.10
C PHE A 1116 8.68 -49.68 -6.40
N HIS A 1117 9.33 -50.50 -7.21
CA HIS A 1117 10.52 -51.25 -6.86
C HIS A 1117 11.48 -51.20 -8.06
N VAL A 1118 12.75 -50.86 -7.84
CA VAL A 1118 13.76 -50.58 -8.89
C VAL A 1118 15.14 -51.14 -8.53
N THR A 1119 15.98 -51.40 -9.51
CA THR A 1119 17.44 -51.58 -9.31
C THR A 1119 18.09 -50.30 -8.75
N ASN A 1120 19.06 -50.44 -7.86
CA ASN A 1120 19.84 -49.32 -7.32
C ASN A 1120 20.62 -48.56 -8.43
N GLY A 1121 20.91 -47.28 -8.17
CA GLY A 1121 21.61 -46.37 -9.07
C GLY A 1121 20.71 -45.39 -9.82
N VAL A 1122 19.43 -45.28 -9.44
CA VAL A 1122 18.45 -44.43 -10.12
C VAL A 1122 17.80 -43.39 -9.19
N ARG A 1123 17.08 -42.45 -9.79
CA ARG A 1123 16.09 -41.61 -9.13
C ARG A 1123 14.73 -41.85 -9.76
N VAL A 1124 13.69 -42.06 -8.95
CA VAL A 1124 12.29 -42.17 -9.41
C VAL A 1124 11.58 -40.86 -9.10
N ILE A 1125 10.72 -40.38 -9.98
CA ILE A 1125 9.90 -39.18 -9.75
C ILE A 1125 8.42 -39.57 -9.78
N THR A 1126 7.65 -39.08 -8.80
CA THR A 1126 6.20 -39.32 -8.69
C THR A 1126 5.44 -38.04 -8.38
N ASP A 1127 4.12 -38.04 -8.58
CA ASP A 1127 3.25 -37.09 -7.89
C ASP A 1127 3.06 -37.46 -6.41
N TRP A 1128 2.39 -36.58 -5.64
CA TRP A 1128 2.01 -36.82 -4.24
C TRP A 1128 1.09 -38.04 -4.01
N LYS A 1129 0.53 -38.64 -5.05
CA LYS A 1129 -0.31 -39.86 -4.98
C LYS A 1129 0.49 -41.13 -5.31
N GLY A 1130 1.79 -41.00 -5.57
CA GLY A 1130 2.68 -42.11 -5.93
C GLY A 1130 2.59 -42.54 -7.39
N LYS A 1131 1.96 -41.74 -8.27
CA LYS A 1131 1.99 -41.99 -9.71
C LYS A 1131 3.38 -41.63 -10.24
N ALA A 1132 4.20 -42.65 -10.50
CA ALA A 1132 5.51 -42.48 -11.10
C ALA A 1132 5.41 -41.94 -12.54
N SER A 1133 6.29 -41.00 -12.88
CA SER A 1133 6.37 -40.35 -14.19
C SER A 1133 7.71 -40.58 -14.89
N LYS A 1134 8.81 -40.60 -14.13
CA LYS A 1134 10.19 -40.70 -14.65
C LYS A 1134 11.03 -41.68 -13.84
N ILE A 1135 11.96 -42.37 -14.50
CA ILE A 1135 13.14 -43.01 -13.89
C ILE A 1135 14.38 -42.37 -14.53
N ILE A 1136 15.37 -41.97 -13.75
CA ILE A 1136 16.59 -41.33 -14.23
C ILE A 1136 17.81 -42.08 -13.71
N ASN A 1137 18.79 -42.38 -14.56
CA ASN A 1137 20.08 -42.90 -14.11
C ASN A 1137 20.87 -41.78 -13.40
N ILE A 1138 21.32 -42.02 -12.17
CA ILE A 1138 22.10 -41.07 -11.37
C ILE A 1138 23.52 -41.59 -11.04
N LYS A 1139 24.02 -42.56 -11.82
CA LYS A 1139 25.41 -42.99 -11.81
C LYS A 1139 26.13 -42.54 -13.08
N GLY A 1140 27.44 -42.32 -12.96
CA GLY A 1140 28.35 -42.09 -14.09
C GLY A 1140 28.62 -43.33 -14.97
N GLU A 1141 27.80 -44.38 -14.88
CA GLU A 1141 27.91 -45.61 -15.68
C GLU A 1141 26.54 -46.02 -16.25
N THR A 1142 26.54 -46.74 -17.37
CA THR A 1142 25.32 -47.30 -17.98
C THR A 1142 24.67 -48.35 -17.07
N LEU A 1143 23.36 -48.27 -16.85
CA LEU A 1143 22.63 -49.17 -15.96
C LEU A 1143 21.54 -49.98 -16.67
N ASN A 1144 21.53 -51.29 -16.39
CA ASN A 1144 20.42 -52.19 -16.71
C ASN A 1144 19.39 -52.16 -15.57
N VAL A 1145 18.45 -51.21 -15.65
CA VAL A 1145 17.44 -50.97 -14.62
C VAL A 1145 16.26 -51.91 -14.78
N LYS A 1146 16.08 -52.82 -13.83
CA LYS A 1146 14.84 -53.60 -13.67
C LYS A 1146 13.89 -52.81 -12.78
N TYR A 1147 12.61 -52.77 -13.15
CA TYR A 1147 11.60 -52.08 -12.33
C TYR A 1147 10.23 -52.77 -12.32
N ARG A 1148 9.51 -52.59 -11.21
CA ARG A 1148 8.10 -52.90 -11.02
C ARG A 1148 7.36 -51.63 -10.62
N ILE A 1149 6.49 -51.13 -11.48
CA ILE A 1149 5.64 -49.94 -11.25
C ILE A 1149 4.24 -50.25 -11.76
N ASN A 1150 3.21 -49.90 -11.00
CA ASN A 1150 1.79 -50.17 -11.33
C ASN A 1150 1.54 -51.64 -11.74
N GLY A 1151 2.20 -52.59 -11.06
CA GLY A 1151 2.13 -54.03 -11.34
C GLY A 1151 2.87 -54.52 -12.59
N LYS A 1152 3.37 -53.62 -13.46
CA LYS A 1152 4.14 -53.97 -14.66
C LYS A 1152 5.62 -54.16 -14.30
N LYS A 1153 6.19 -55.31 -14.64
CA LYS A 1153 7.64 -55.56 -14.58
C LYS A 1153 8.28 -55.28 -15.95
N LYS A 1154 9.40 -54.54 -15.96
CA LYS A 1154 10.18 -54.21 -17.17
C LYS A 1154 11.68 -54.18 -16.84
N ALA A 1155 12.51 -54.24 -17.88
CA ALA A 1155 13.93 -53.92 -17.83
C ALA A 1155 14.25 -52.92 -18.95
N ILE A 1156 15.12 -51.96 -18.68
CA ILE A 1156 15.58 -50.92 -19.61
C ILE A 1156 17.08 -50.66 -19.39
N GLU A 1157 17.79 -50.28 -20.45
CA GLU A 1157 19.16 -49.78 -20.36
C GLU A 1157 19.12 -48.25 -20.35
N LEU A 1158 19.83 -47.61 -19.40
CA LEU A 1158 19.92 -46.16 -19.29
C LEU A 1158 21.37 -45.71 -19.20
N GLN A 1159 21.76 -44.80 -20.09
CA GLN A 1159 23.02 -44.06 -20.00
C GLN A 1159 23.01 -43.08 -18.81
N PRO A 1160 24.16 -42.58 -18.33
CA PRO A 1160 24.22 -41.56 -17.30
C PRO A 1160 23.30 -40.37 -17.62
N ASN A 1161 22.61 -39.85 -16.61
CA ASN A 1161 21.61 -38.77 -16.71
C ASN A 1161 20.39 -39.05 -17.63
N GLN A 1162 20.29 -40.21 -18.27
CA GLN A 1162 19.19 -40.50 -19.19
C GLN A 1162 17.85 -40.65 -18.44
N ILE A 1163 16.84 -39.93 -18.93
CA ILE A 1163 15.47 -39.94 -18.41
C ILE A 1163 14.61 -40.93 -19.20
N HIS A 1164 14.00 -41.87 -18.50
CA HIS A 1164 12.96 -42.76 -19.02
C HIS A 1164 11.58 -42.31 -18.55
N GLN A 1165 10.67 -42.05 -19.49
CA GLN A 1165 9.26 -41.68 -19.21
C GLN A 1165 8.41 -42.96 -19.04
N LEU A 1166 7.44 -42.95 -18.11
CA LEU A 1166 6.68 -44.14 -17.65
C LEU A 1166 5.24 -44.28 -18.17
#